data_AF-A0A6I1QTA3-F1
#
_entry.id   AF-A0A6I1QTA3-F1
#
_cell.length_a   1.000
_cell.length_b   1.000
_cell.length_c   1.000
_cell.angle_alpha   90.00
_cell.angle_beta   90.00
_cell.angle_gamma   90.00
#
_symmetry.space_group_name_H-M   'P 1'
#
loop_
_entity.id
_entity.type
_entity.pdbx_description
1 polymer ?
#
loop_
_entity_poly.entity_id
_entity_poly.type
_entity_poly.pdbx_seq_one_letter_code
_entity_poly.pdbx_strand_id
1 'polypeptide(L)'
;YLPPHSSSTYHFLSDTEFKQMKPGARVVNVARGELVDEGALIRALDSGSIAGAALDVFETEPLPAGSPLLKHPKVVLTPHLGASAAEAQERVGVDVAEQVIAVIHGQPAPYAVNLPSVAAEAFKVIAPYLLAASQAASLATQLSTGQFEGVEIEYLGELAELDLSPLKASVIKGLLAPISEENVTLVNAALIAEQRGLRITERMGGYDGIYKDLIRVNLRTASGRTSVSATVSQDGPHIVEINDFWVDVSAAEPHLLICENDDRPGAVGRIGTFLGSKDINISFMRVGREKVRGRALMVLGLDDQVDAETLAEISRLPNIASLLSEKAGYEVVWKGKWHLSFATNAAPGNGGEDWTAADIEAMKKNFGWSDWNPPDAGNSIEDWEKNVFGRYDGLATLGGGRADNDGRYVKGANPAHKGQTPGFGESVIEFLKNRAPRLGKPFCLFVSLVNPHDVYVYPTSWKAAGYERGDFANLGIDLPSNYADDLSRKPSVQRAARDAYNKFAPLDGAEAERDYVNFYAHLNKLADRHIVTVLDTLAETGQMANTIILRFADHGEGGLSHGMREKAYTVYEEMIHIPLIVHNPGLYPEPLQTDAFYDHLNLLPTILDLAGVSNPESYSPGKSIVPVMRDPAKSVQDSTIFAFDDVFFLPAGVAGGHIRAMREGDWTYAVYFSLDGSSLDYELYNLKSDPGQMTNLLYGDPGFDVRREWSRLHEVLTRRFIGAGNLPDGFQWPIAPTKS
;
A
#
# COMPACT_ATOMS: atom_id res chain seq x y z
N TYR A 1 32.42 -14.52 -17.47
CA TYR A 1 32.55 -13.10 -17.81
C TYR A 1 33.40 -12.44 -16.74
N LEU A 2 34.47 -11.73 -17.14
CA LEU A 2 35.29 -10.93 -16.22
C LEU A 2 34.53 -9.63 -15.95
N PRO A 3 34.33 -9.21 -14.68
CA PRO A 3 33.54 -8.01 -14.39
C PRO A 3 34.23 -6.75 -14.97
N PRO A 4 33.48 -5.85 -15.62
CA PRO A 4 34.01 -4.59 -16.14
C PRO A 4 34.34 -3.63 -14.99
N HIS A 5 35.19 -2.64 -15.25
CA HIS A 5 35.42 -1.54 -14.32
C HIS A 5 34.22 -0.59 -14.33
N SER A 6 33.61 -0.38 -13.17
CA SER A 6 32.54 0.59 -12.89
C SER A 6 32.69 1.12 -11.46
N SER A 7 31.93 2.15 -11.09
CA SER A 7 31.86 2.61 -9.71
C SER A 7 31.36 1.52 -8.74
N SER A 8 30.55 0.57 -9.21
CA SER A 8 30.03 -0.54 -8.41
C SER A 8 31.00 -1.72 -8.27
N THR A 9 32.02 -1.82 -9.13
CA THR A 9 33.03 -2.90 -9.09
C THR A 9 34.39 -2.44 -8.60
N TYR A 10 34.60 -1.13 -8.41
CA TYR A 10 35.82 -0.58 -7.82
C TYR A 10 35.96 -1.06 -6.36
N HIS A 11 37.12 -1.67 -6.06
CA HIS A 11 37.44 -2.32 -4.79
C HIS A 11 36.37 -3.29 -4.30
N PHE A 12 35.75 -4.02 -5.24
CA PHE A 12 34.77 -5.06 -4.96
C PHE A 12 35.24 -6.08 -3.91
N LEU A 13 36.54 -6.37 -3.85
CA LEU A 13 37.17 -7.09 -2.74
C LEU A 13 37.98 -6.12 -1.86
N SER A 14 37.41 -5.76 -0.71
CA SER A 14 38.01 -4.89 0.31
C SER A 14 38.16 -5.61 1.67
N ASP A 15 38.57 -4.89 2.72
CA ASP A 15 38.66 -5.44 4.08
C ASP A 15 37.35 -6.08 4.55
N THR A 16 36.20 -5.55 4.12
CA THR A 16 34.88 -6.05 4.51
C THR A 16 34.61 -7.43 3.92
N GLU A 17 34.84 -7.60 2.62
CA GLU A 17 34.59 -8.87 1.91
C GLU A 17 35.61 -9.93 2.34
N PHE A 18 36.88 -9.57 2.52
CA PHE A 18 37.90 -10.52 2.99
C PHE A 18 37.61 -11.09 4.37
N LYS A 19 36.93 -10.34 5.26
CA LYS A 19 36.49 -10.83 6.59
C LYS A 19 35.33 -11.83 6.51
N GLN A 20 34.50 -11.73 5.47
CA GLN A 20 33.36 -12.63 5.26
C GLN A 20 33.78 -13.94 4.58
N MET A 21 34.96 -13.99 3.96
CA MET A 21 35.47 -15.19 3.32
C MET A 21 35.81 -16.30 4.32
N LYS A 22 35.71 -17.54 3.86
CA LYS A 22 36.09 -18.71 4.67
C LYS A 22 37.57 -18.63 5.06
N PRO A 23 37.94 -18.97 6.32
CA PRO A 23 39.33 -19.06 6.72
C PRO A 23 40.13 -19.97 5.78
N GLY A 24 41.23 -19.45 5.25
CA GLY A 24 42.09 -20.18 4.31
C GLY A 24 41.71 -20.04 2.83
N ALA A 25 40.77 -19.17 2.48
CA ALA A 25 40.46 -18.83 1.09
C ALA A 25 41.71 -18.31 0.34
N ARG A 26 41.74 -18.48 -0.98
CA ARG A 26 42.76 -17.92 -1.88
C ARG A 26 42.09 -17.05 -2.93
N VAL A 27 42.70 -15.92 -3.24
CA VAL A 27 42.15 -14.91 -4.16
C VAL A 27 42.88 -14.99 -5.49
N VAL A 28 42.16 -14.99 -6.62
CA VAL A 28 42.75 -14.96 -7.96
C VAL A 28 42.10 -13.82 -8.74
N ASN A 29 42.89 -12.87 -9.23
CA ASN A 29 42.41 -11.79 -10.09
C ASN A 29 43.18 -11.75 -11.42
N VAL A 30 42.46 -12.05 -12.50
CA VAL A 30 42.93 -11.99 -13.89
C VAL A 30 41.99 -11.15 -14.75
N ALA A 31 41.23 -10.24 -14.12
CA ALA A 31 40.16 -9.47 -14.75
C ALA A 31 40.53 -7.99 -14.94
N ARG A 32 40.48 -7.21 -13.86
CA ARG A 32 40.83 -5.78 -13.78
C ARG A 32 41.50 -5.50 -12.44
N GLY A 33 42.52 -4.65 -12.42
CA GLY A 33 43.32 -4.39 -11.23
C GLY A 33 42.51 -3.79 -10.08
N GLU A 34 41.63 -2.87 -10.42
CA GLU A 34 40.82 -2.06 -9.51
C GLU A 34 39.72 -2.85 -8.78
N LEU A 35 39.51 -4.13 -9.12
CA LEU A 35 38.52 -4.97 -8.43
C LEU A 35 38.94 -5.33 -7.00
N VAL A 36 40.24 -5.28 -6.72
CA VAL A 36 40.82 -5.67 -5.44
C VAL A 36 41.53 -4.47 -4.84
N ASP A 37 41.14 -4.06 -3.64
CA ASP A 37 41.96 -3.15 -2.85
C ASP A 37 43.25 -3.88 -2.49
N GLU A 38 44.35 -3.52 -3.18
CA GLU A 38 45.66 -4.14 -3.00
C GLU A 38 46.17 -4.00 -1.55
N GLY A 39 45.83 -2.89 -0.88
CA GLY A 39 46.17 -2.65 0.52
C GLY A 39 45.39 -3.54 1.48
N ALA A 40 44.08 -3.71 1.24
CA ALA A 40 43.24 -4.63 2.02
C ALA A 40 43.69 -6.08 1.83
N LEU A 41 44.07 -6.46 0.61
CA LEU A 41 44.57 -7.80 0.32
C LEU A 41 45.85 -8.10 1.12
N ILE A 42 46.80 -7.17 1.17
CA ILE A 42 48.02 -7.31 1.99
C ILE A 42 47.67 -7.51 3.46
N ARG A 43 46.80 -6.66 4.03
CA ARG A 43 46.35 -6.80 5.43
C ARG A 43 45.72 -8.16 5.70
N ALA A 44 44.87 -8.64 4.79
CA ALA A 44 44.19 -9.92 4.91
C ALA A 44 45.13 -11.14 4.78
N LEU A 45 46.22 -11.01 4.02
CA LEU A 45 47.26 -12.02 3.89
C LEU A 45 48.18 -12.09 5.13
N ASP A 46 48.48 -10.91 5.70
CA ASP A 46 49.28 -10.76 6.92
C ASP A 46 48.52 -11.26 8.16
N SER A 47 47.23 -10.95 8.27
CA SER A 47 46.37 -11.44 9.36
C SER A 47 46.11 -12.95 9.29
N GLY A 48 46.35 -13.58 8.13
CA GLY A 48 46.04 -14.98 7.87
C GLY A 48 44.58 -15.26 7.54
N SER A 49 43.74 -14.23 7.37
CA SER A 49 42.35 -14.37 6.90
C SER A 49 42.30 -14.98 5.49
N ILE A 50 43.27 -14.62 4.63
CA ILE A 50 43.47 -15.17 3.29
C ILE A 50 44.78 -15.96 3.24
N ALA A 51 44.74 -17.17 2.68
CA ALA A 51 45.89 -18.08 2.61
C ALA A 51 46.89 -17.75 1.50
N GLY A 52 46.47 -17.00 0.48
CA GLY A 52 47.33 -16.59 -0.63
C GLY A 52 46.56 -15.88 -1.74
N ALA A 53 47.28 -15.23 -2.65
CA ALA A 53 46.70 -14.55 -3.79
C ALA A 53 47.50 -14.78 -5.09
N ALA A 54 46.83 -14.74 -6.23
CA ALA A 54 47.45 -14.71 -7.56
C ALA A 54 46.85 -13.57 -8.40
N LEU A 55 47.66 -12.61 -8.85
CA LEU A 55 47.20 -11.44 -9.59
C LEU A 55 47.94 -11.31 -10.93
N ASP A 56 47.19 -11.15 -12.02
CA ASP A 56 47.73 -10.84 -13.36
C ASP A 56 47.56 -9.36 -13.73
N VAL A 57 46.72 -8.62 -12.99
CA VAL A 57 46.33 -7.24 -13.25
C VAL A 57 46.47 -6.41 -11.98
N PHE A 58 46.76 -5.11 -12.11
CA PHE A 58 47.10 -4.22 -11.00
C PHE A 58 46.36 -2.89 -11.09
N GLU A 59 46.06 -2.25 -9.96
CA GLU A 59 45.37 -0.94 -9.96
C GLU A 59 46.20 0.14 -10.65
N THR A 60 47.53 0.00 -10.62
CA THR A 60 48.45 0.81 -11.43
C THR A 60 49.34 -0.11 -12.25
N GLU A 61 49.26 0.00 -13.57
CA GLU A 61 50.09 -0.76 -14.52
C GLU A 61 51.03 0.19 -15.31
N PRO A 62 52.36 -0.05 -15.32
CA PRO A 62 53.09 -1.15 -14.70
C PRO A 62 53.12 -1.11 -13.17
N LEU A 63 53.15 -2.28 -12.52
CA LEU A 63 53.17 -2.38 -11.06
C LEU A 63 54.38 -1.61 -10.48
N PRO A 64 54.18 -0.66 -9.55
CA PRO A 64 55.27 0.14 -9.00
C PRO A 64 56.33 -0.71 -8.29
N ALA A 65 57.61 -0.38 -8.49
CA ALA A 65 58.74 -1.13 -7.92
C ALA A 65 58.74 -1.22 -6.37
N GLY A 66 58.04 -0.30 -5.71
CA GLY A 66 57.85 -0.28 -4.26
C GLY A 66 56.65 -1.08 -3.74
N SER A 67 55.84 -1.70 -4.61
CA SER A 67 54.59 -2.36 -4.21
C SER A 67 54.85 -3.50 -3.21
N PRO A 68 54.12 -3.55 -2.08
CA PRO A 68 54.19 -4.66 -1.13
C PRO A 68 53.88 -6.02 -1.76
N LEU A 69 53.04 -6.06 -2.80
CA LEU A 69 52.68 -7.29 -3.51
C LEU A 69 53.89 -8.01 -4.10
N LEU A 70 54.90 -7.27 -4.56
CA LEU A 70 56.14 -7.82 -5.15
C LEU A 70 56.97 -8.64 -4.15
N LYS A 71 56.86 -8.33 -2.84
CA LYS A 71 57.69 -8.93 -1.79
C LYS A 71 56.93 -9.92 -0.92
N HIS A 72 55.60 -10.01 -1.08
CA HIS A 72 54.76 -10.78 -0.19
C HIS A 72 54.85 -12.29 -0.52
N PRO A 73 55.27 -13.16 0.43
CA PRO A 73 55.63 -14.56 0.14
C PRO A 73 54.43 -15.46 -0.24
N LYS A 74 53.20 -15.01 0.02
CA LYS A 74 51.95 -15.71 -0.33
C LYS A 74 51.27 -15.18 -1.60
N VAL A 75 51.95 -14.34 -2.38
CA VAL A 75 51.40 -13.73 -3.60
C VAL A 75 52.16 -14.22 -4.83
N VAL A 76 51.42 -14.62 -5.86
CA VAL A 76 51.95 -14.94 -7.21
C VAL A 76 51.52 -13.84 -8.16
N LEU A 77 52.47 -13.30 -8.92
CA LEU A 77 52.20 -12.20 -9.86
C LEU A 77 52.58 -12.59 -11.28
N THR A 78 51.76 -12.20 -12.24
CA THR A 78 52.07 -12.23 -13.68
C THR A 78 51.78 -10.87 -14.31
N PRO A 79 52.56 -10.42 -15.31
CA PRO A 79 52.43 -9.08 -15.87
C PRO A 79 51.39 -9.01 -17.00
N HIS A 80 50.11 -9.06 -16.67
CA HIS A 80 48.98 -8.92 -17.60
C HIS A 80 49.07 -9.85 -18.82
N LEU A 81 49.34 -11.12 -18.56
CA LEU A 81 49.58 -12.15 -19.58
C LEU A 81 48.29 -12.81 -20.08
N GLY A 82 47.12 -12.51 -19.52
CA GLY A 82 45.85 -13.18 -19.86
C GLY A 82 45.50 -13.20 -21.35
N ALA A 83 45.96 -12.22 -22.14
CA ALA A 83 45.77 -12.15 -23.60
C ALA A 83 47.08 -12.36 -24.40
N SER A 84 48.20 -12.64 -23.74
CA SER A 84 49.52 -12.83 -24.37
C SER A 84 49.74 -14.27 -24.85
N ALA A 85 48.75 -14.83 -25.56
CA ALA A 85 48.83 -16.13 -26.22
C ALA A 85 48.90 -15.95 -27.74
N ALA A 86 49.66 -16.79 -28.45
CA ALA A 86 49.84 -16.69 -29.89
C ALA A 86 48.50 -16.79 -30.64
N GLU A 87 47.64 -17.70 -30.20
CA GLU A 87 46.31 -17.95 -30.75
C GLU A 87 45.37 -16.75 -30.53
N ALA A 88 45.48 -16.08 -29.38
CA ALA A 88 44.67 -14.90 -29.08
C ALA A 88 45.08 -13.69 -29.95
N GLN A 89 46.40 -13.49 -30.12
CA GLN A 89 46.93 -12.41 -30.97
C GLN A 89 46.62 -12.63 -32.46
N GLU A 90 46.70 -13.88 -32.94
CA GLU A 90 46.33 -14.23 -34.32
C GLU A 90 44.86 -13.90 -34.59
N ARG A 91 43.97 -14.32 -33.68
CA ARG A 91 42.52 -14.07 -33.82
C ARG A 91 42.19 -12.57 -33.82
N VAL A 92 42.79 -11.80 -32.90
CA VAL A 92 42.63 -10.33 -32.88
C VAL A 92 43.12 -9.71 -34.19
N GLY A 93 44.24 -10.20 -34.72
CA GLY A 93 44.77 -9.74 -36.01
C GLY A 93 43.79 -9.96 -37.17
N VAL A 94 43.17 -11.14 -37.25
CA VAL A 94 42.15 -11.46 -38.26
C VAL A 94 40.91 -10.58 -38.09
N ASP A 95 40.37 -10.48 -36.87
CA ASP A 95 39.17 -9.70 -36.58
C ASP A 95 39.35 -8.21 -36.94
N VAL A 96 40.55 -7.65 -36.71
CA VAL A 96 40.86 -6.26 -37.09
C VAL A 96 40.98 -6.13 -38.62
N ALA A 97 41.65 -7.08 -39.29
CA ALA A 97 41.84 -7.02 -40.73
C ALA A 97 40.51 -7.09 -41.50
N GLU A 98 39.59 -7.97 -41.09
CA GLU A 98 38.26 -8.09 -41.67
C GLU A 98 37.45 -6.79 -41.55
N GLN A 99 37.53 -6.13 -40.39
CA GLN A 99 36.86 -4.85 -40.17
C GLN A 99 37.44 -3.72 -41.02
N VAL A 100 38.77 -3.65 -41.17
CA VAL A 100 39.41 -2.66 -42.03
C VAL A 100 38.98 -2.85 -43.48
N ILE A 101 38.91 -4.09 -43.97
CA ILE A 101 38.43 -4.41 -45.32
C ILE A 101 36.98 -3.96 -45.50
N ALA A 102 36.09 -4.27 -44.55
CA ALA A 102 34.69 -3.85 -44.60
C ALA A 102 34.56 -2.32 -44.75
N VAL A 103 35.29 -1.55 -43.93
CA VAL A 103 35.27 -0.08 -43.97
C VAL A 103 35.75 0.47 -45.31
N ILE A 104 36.83 -0.09 -45.87
CA ILE A 104 37.37 0.33 -47.18
C ILE A 104 36.34 0.11 -48.31
N HIS A 105 35.49 -0.91 -48.18
CA HIS A 105 34.40 -1.20 -49.12
C HIS A 105 33.11 -0.42 -48.85
N GLY A 106 33.12 0.55 -47.93
CA GLY A 106 31.95 1.34 -47.56
C GLY A 106 30.92 0.54 -46.75
N GLN A 107 31.31 -0.59 -46.18
CA GLN A 107 30.49 -1.39 -45.28
C GLN A 107 30.75 -0.99 -43.82
N PRO A 108 29.76 -1.12 -42.92
CA PRO A 108 29.95 -0.81 -41.51
C PRO A 108 30.91 -1.80 -40.84
N ALA A 109 31.75 -1.30 -39.93
CA ALA A 109 32.56 -2.16 -39.05
C ALA A 109 31.70 -2.65 -37.86
N PRO A 110 31.51 -3.97 -37.67
CA PRO A 110 30.68 -4.53 -36.60
C PRO A 110 31.11 -4.15 -35.17
N TYR A 111 32.40 -3.82 -34.96
CA TYR A 111 32.94 -3.41 -33.67
C TYR A 111 33.52 -1.98 -33.72
N ALA A 112 32.94 -1.11 -34.57
CA ALA A 112 33.24 0.31 -34.53
C ALA A 112 33.07 0.84 -33.10
N VAL A 113 33.92 1.78 -32.68
CA VAL A 113 33.90 2.40 -31.35
C VAL A 113 33.32 3.82 -31.37
N ASN A 114 32.81 4.27 -32.53
CA ASN A 114 32.23 5.60 -32.78
C ASN A 114 30.84 5.52 -33.50
N LEU A 115 30.11 6.64 -33.51
CA LEU A 115 28.72 6.76 -33.99
C LEU A 115 28.48 6.22 -35.43
N PRO A 116 27.25 5.76 -35.76
CA PRO A 116 26.88 5.34 -37.12
C PRO A 116 27.14 6.44 -38.17
N SER A 117 27.54 6.04 -39.38
CA SER A 117 27.84 6.97 -40.49
C SER A 117 26.57 7.60 -41.06
N VAL A 118 26.16 8.76 -40.52
CA VAL A 118 25.05 9.59 -41.04
C VAL A 118 25.60 10.81 -41.78
N ALA A 119 24.90 11.25 -42.84
CA ALA A 119 25.24 12.48 -43.55
C ALA A 119 25.22 13.69 -42.60
N ALA A 120 26.21 14.58 -42.71
CA ALA A 120 26.42 15.69 -41.78
C ALA A 120 25.20 16.64 -41.68
N GLU A 121 24.48 16.82 -42.78
CA GLU A 121 23.27 17.64 -42.88
C GLU A 121 22.10 17.03 -42.11
N ALA A 122 21.88 15.72 -42.22
CA ALA A 122 20.84 15.00 -41.47
C ALA A 122 21.17 14.96 -39.97
N PHE A 123 22.45 14.77 -39.63
CA PHE A 123 22.89 14.75 -38.24
C PHE A 123 22.66 16.09 -37.52
N LYS A 124 22.79 17.24 -38.21
CA LYS A 124 22.47 18.56 -37.63
C LYS A 124 21.02 18.68 -37.18
N VAL A 125 20.09 18.04 -37.89
CA VAL A 125 18.66 18.03 -37.53
C VAL A 125 18.39 17.04 -36.40
N ILE A 126 19.06 15.89 -36.42
CA ILE A 126 18.85 14.80 -35.44
C ILE A 126 19.53 15.08 -34.08
N ALA A 127 20.70 15.71 -34.06
CA ALA A 127 21.52 15.86 -32.86
C ALA A 127 20.77 16.46 -31.65
N PRO A 128 19.91 17.49 -31.79
CA PRO A 128 19.12 18.02 -30.68
C PRO A 128 18.15 17.01 -30.07
N TYR A 129 17.63 16.06 -30.86
CA TYR A 129 16.67 15.06 -30.42
C TYR A 129 17.32 13.87 -29.69
N LEU A 130 18.66 13.71 -29.76
CA LEU A 130 19.34 12.58 -29.13
C LEU A 130 19.08 12.53 -27.62
N LEU A 131 19.20 13.67 -26.92
CA LEU A 131 18.94 13.74 -25.48
C LEU A 131 17.47 13.49 -25.16
N ALA A 132 16.55 14.13 -25.90
CA ALA A 132 15.10 13.94 -25.75
C ALA A 132 14.71 12.46 -25.87
N ALA A 133 15.20 11.79 -26.92
CA ALA A 133 14.93 10.38 -27.20
C ALA A 133 15.50 9.46 -26.11
N SER A 134 16.72 9.73 -25.64
CA SER A 134 17.35 8.93 -24.57
C SER A 134 16.59 9.06 -23.25
N GLN A 135 16.20 10.28 -22.89
CA GLN A 135 15.51 10.55 -21.63
C GLN A 135 14.08 10.02 -21.64
N ALA A 136 13.36 10.13 -22.76
CA ALA A 136 12.05 9.51 -22.91
C ALA A 136 12.11 8.00 -22.65
N ALA A 137 13.12 7.35 -23.19
CA ALA A 137 13.30 5.91 -23.04
C ALA A 137 13.78 5.51 -21.63
N SER A 138 14.68 6.28 -21.03
CA SER A 138 15.10 6.10 -19.64
C SER A 138 13.92 6.22 -18.67
N LEU A 139 13.06 7.23 -18.90
CA LEU A 139 11.87 7.44 -18.11
C LEU A 139 10.85 6.32 -18.29
N ALA A 140 10.62 5.88 -19.53
CA ALA A 140 9.75 4.75 -19.81
C ALA A 140 10.20 3.48 -19.06
N THR A 141 11.51 3.21 -19.01
CA THR A 141 12.08 2.10 -18.24
C THR A 141 11.82 2.26 -16.74
N GLN A 142 12.13 3.43 -16.16
CA GLN A 142 12.00 3.66 -14.72
C GLN A 142 10.54 3.63 -14.23
N LEU A 143 9.59 4.04 -15.08
CA LEU A 143 8.15 3.99 -14.79
C LEU A 143 7.52 2.61 -15.01
N SER A 144 8.24 1.66 -15.60
CA SER A 144 7.73 0.32 -15.90
C SER A 144 8.18 -0.71 -14.86
N THR A 145 7.38 -1.76 -14.68
CA THR A 145 7.75 -2.91 -13.83
C THR A 145 7.68 -4.22 -14.62
N GLY A 146 8.46 -5.22 -14.22
CA GLY A 146 8.47 -6.53 -14.89
C GLY A 146 9.32 -6.59 -16.16
N GLN A 147 9.33 -7.78 -16.77
CA GLN A 147 10.21 -8.08 -17.90
C GLN A 147 9.73 -7.40 -19.20
N PHE A 148 10.67 -6.91 -20.01
CA PHE A 148 10.37 -6.30 -21.31
C PHE A 148 9.85 -7.36 -22.28
N GLU A 149 8.71 -7.07 -22.91
CA GLU A 149 8.12 -7.91 -23.97
C GLU A 149 8.35 -7.31 -25.36
N GLY A 150 8.45 -5.98 -25.43
CA GLY A 150 8.73 -5.27 -26.67
C GLY A 150 8.76 -3.76 -26.50
N VAL A 151 9.43 -3.12 -27.44
CA VAL A 151 9.56 -1.66 -27.52
C VAL A 151 9.12 -1.23 -28.90
N GLU A 152 8.23 -0.24 -28.97
CA GLU A 152 7.90 0.46 -30.21
C GLU A 152 8.39 1.90 -30.12
N ILE A 153 9.16 2.32 -31.11
CA ILE A 153 9.62 3.70 -31.27
C ILE A 153 8.83 4.32 -32.41
N GLU A 154 8.08 5.38 -32.12
CA GLU A 154 7.39 6.15 -33.14
C GLU A 154 8.16 7.44 -33.43
N TYR A 155 8.42 7.70 -34.70
CA TYR A 155 8.97 8.97 -35.18
C TYR A 155 7.90 9.66 -36.01
N LEU A 156 7.43 10.79 -35.51
CA LEU A 156 6.30 11.51 -36.07
C LEU A 156 6.74 12.91 -36.52
N GLY A 157 6.23 13.37 -37.68
CA GLY A 157 6.60 14.67 -38.26
C GLY A 157 7.66 14.55 -39.35
N GLU A 158 8.50 15.58 -39.52
CA GLU A 158 9.56 15.66 -40.53
C GLU A 158 10.74 14.71 -40.20
N LEU A 159 10.91 14.31 -38.93
CA LEU A 159 11.89 13.29 -38.55
C LEU A 159 11.72 11.97 -39.32
N ALA A 160 10.49 11.61 -39.70
CA ALA A 160 10.18 10.36 -40.40
C ALA A 160 10.94 10.15 -41.73
N GLU A 161 11.49 11.22 -42.30
CA GLU A 161 12.17 11.22 -43.62
C GLU A 161 13.70 11.09 -43.54
N LEU A 162 14.28 11.03 -42.33
CA LEU A 162 15.74 11.02 -42.12
C LEU A 162 16.29 9.61 -41.81
N ASP A 163 17.63 9.47 -41.80
CA ASP A 163 18.29 8.29 -41.24
C ASP A 163 18.31 8.36 -39.71
N LEU A 164 17.40 7.62 -39.08
CA LEU A 164 17.14 7.67 -37.64
C LEU A 164 18.01 6.70 -36.83
N SER A 165 19.01 6.07 -37.44
CA SER A 165 19.92 5.13 -36.77
C SER A 165 20.54 5.71 -35.48
N PRO A 166 20.98 6.99 -35.41
CA PRO A 166 21.46 7.60 -34.17
C PRO A 166 20.38 7.77 -33.10
N LEU A 167 19.13 8.07 -33.48
CA LEU A 167 18.02 8.21 -32.54
C LEU A 167 17.62 6.87 -31.97
N LYS A 168 17.53 5.83 -32.81
CA LYS A 168 17.31 4.47 -32.37
C LYS A 168 18.37 4.05 -31.34
N ALA A 169 19.65 4.29 -31.65
CA ALA A 169 20.74 4.01 -30.70
C ALA A 169 20.59 4.79 -29.39
N SER A 170 20.13 6.05 -29.45
CA SER A 170 19.89 6.89 -28.27
C SER A 170 18.73 6.39 -27.40
N VAL A 171 17.63 5.96 -28.03
CA VAL A 171 16.49 5.31 -27.35
C VAL A 171 16.94 4.03 -26.68
N ILE A 172 17.66 3.16 -27.39
CA ILE A 172 18.17 1.91 -26.82
C ILE A 172 19.10 2.15 -25.64
N LYS A 173 20.01 3.14 -25.77
CA LYS A 173 20.85 3.57 -24.66
C LYS A 173 20.01 3.98 -23.45
N GLY A 174 18.99 4.82 -23.68
CA GLY A 174 18.07 5.28 -22.64
C GLY A 174 17.33 4.13 -21.97
N LEU A 175 16.83 3.15 -22.73
CA LEU A 175 16.11 1.99 -22.20
C LEU A 175 16.99 1.12 -21.31
N LEU A 176 18.23 0.89 -21.74
CA LEU A 176 19.11 -0.11 -21.13
C LEU A 176 19.97 0.45 -20.00
N ALA A 177 20.41 1.72 -20.07
CA ALA A 177 21.30 2.29 -19.07
C ALA A 177 20.78 2.21 -17.62
N PRO A 178 19.47 2.43 -17.33
CA PRO A 178 18.94 2.30 -15.97
C PRO A 178 18.92 0.86 -15.42
N ILE A 179 19.01 -0.15 -16.29
CA ILE A 179 18.83 -1.57 -15.96
C ILE A 179 20.03 -2.43 -16.41
N SER A 180 21.19 -1.80 -16.62
CA SER A 180 22.38 -2.45 -17.12
C SER A 180 23.58 -2.09 -16.26
N GLU A 181 24.32 -3.11 -15.84
CA GLU A 181 25.64 -2.94 -15.19
C GLU A 181 26.75 -2.62 -16.21
N GLU A 182 26.52 -2.93 -17.48
CA GLU A 182 27.42 -2.58 -18.58
C GLU A 182 27.23 -1.12 -19.02
N ASN A 183 28.32 -0.41 -19.34
CA ASN A 183 28.26 0.95 -19.86
C ASN A 183 27.66 0.96 -21.29
N VAL A 184 26.41 1.44 -21.40
CA VAL A 184 25.69 1.53 -22.67
C VAL A 184 26.00 2.86 -23.35
N THR A 185 26.55 2.77 -24.55
CA THR A 185 26.91 3.89 -25.43
C THR A 185 26.07 3.85 -26.70
N LEU A 186 26.06 4.93 -27.48
CA LEU A 186 25.39 4.94 -28.79
C LEU A 186 25.96 3.91 -29.78
N VAL A 187 27.13 3.37 -29.47
CA VAL A 187 27.89 2.49 -30.37
C VAL A 187 27.57 1.03 -30.10
N ASN A 188 27.55 0.62 -28.82
CA ASN A 188 27.26 -0.75 -28.41
C ASN A 188 25.77 -1.00 -28.07
N ALA A 189 24.93 0.04 -27.99
CA ALA A 189 23.51 -0.08 -27.61
C ALA A 189 22.76 -1.14 -28.43
N ALA A 190 22.89 -1.12 -29.76
CA ALA A 190 22.21 -2.07 -30.63
C ALA A 190 22.64 -3.52 -30.37
N LEU A 191 23.93 -3.75 -30.18
CA LEU A 191 24.49 -5.08 -29.89
C LEU A 191 23.99 -5.61 -28.54
N ILE A 192 23.97 -4.76 -27.49
CA ILE A 192 23.50 -5.15 -26.16
C ILE A 192 22.00 -5.48 -26.21
N ALA A 193 21.20 -4.70 -26.95
CA ALA A 193 19.78 -5.00 -27.12
C ALA A 193 19.54 -6.34 -27.81
N GLU A 194 20.29 -6.65 -28.86
CA GLU A 194 20.21 -7.94 -29.57
C GLU A 194 20.59 -9.12 -28.67
N GLN A 195 21.69 -9.00 -27.91
CA GLN A 195 22.13 -10.01 -26.95
C GLN A 195 21.10 -10.28 -25.84
N ARG A 196 20.31 -9.26 -25.47
CA ARG A 196 19.22 -9.39 -24.49
C ARG A 196 17.89 -9.83 -25.11
N GLY A 197 17.86 -10.12 -26.41
CA GLY A 197 16.66 -10.56 -27.12
C GLY A 197 15.56 -9.49 -27.19
N LEU A 198 15.95 -8.21 -27.12
CA LEU A 198 15.03 -7.09 -27.01
C LEU A 198 14.37 -6.81 -28.36
N ARG A 199 13.06 -7.05 -28.46
CA ARG A 199 12.29 -6.81 -29.68
C ARG A 199 11.95 -5.33 -29.82
N ILE A 200 12.56 -4.67 -30.79
CA ILE A 200 12.33 -3.25 -31.09
C ILE A 200 11.67 -3.11 -32.45
N THR A 201 10.55 -2.40 -32.51
CA THR A 201 9.86 -2.02 -33.75
C THR A 201 9.87 -0.51 -33.91
N GLU A 202 9.97 -0.05 -35.16
CA GLU A 202 9.96 1.38 -35.49
C GLU A 202 8.73 1.68 -36.33
N ARG A 203 8.08 2.81 -36.05
CA ARG A 203 6.91 3.31 -36.77
C ARG A 203 7.15 4.74 -37.20
N MET A 204 7.00 5.00 -38.49
CA MET A 204 7.11 6.36 -39.05
C MET A 204 5.72 6.84 -39.48
N GLY A 205 5.42 8.12 -39.26
CA GLY A 205 4.13 8.68 -39.65
C GLY A 205 4.09 10.20 -39.64
N GLY A 206 3.05 10.76 -40.26
CA GLY A 206 2.73 12.18 -40.11
C GLY A 206 2.26 12.49 -38.69
N TYR A 207 2.39 13.75 -38.30
CA TYR A 207 1.92 14.28 -37.02
C TYR A 207 1.08 15.53 -37.27
N ASP A 208 -0.13 15.56 -36.70
CA ASP A 208 -1.04 16.72 -36.76
C ASP A 208 -1.29 17.24 -35.33
N GLY A 209 -0.20 17.51 -34.60
CA GLY A 209 -0.23 18.03 -33.24
C GLY A 209 0.49 19.35 -33.10
N ILE A 210 0.68 19.79 -31.85
CA ILE A 210 1.23 21.12 -31.54
C ILE A 210 2.75 21.24 -31.76
N TYR A 211 3.45 20.11 -31.80
CA TYR A 211 4.89 20.05 -32.00
C TYR A 211 5.23 19.77 -33.47
N LYS A 212 6.39 20.28 -33.90
CA LYS A 212 6.88 20.04 -35.26
C LYS A 212 7.21 18.56 -35.50
N ASP A 213 7.96 17.98 -34.57
CA ASP A 213 8.36 16.58 -34.58
C ASP A 213 8.14 15.96 -33.20
N LEU A 214 7.88 14.66 -33.15
CA LEU A 214 7.68 13.93 -31.90
C LEU A 214 8.33 12.55 -31.98
N ILE A 215 9.04 12.18 -30.91
CA ILE A 215 9.55 10.83 -30.70
C ILE A 215 8.75 10.23 -29.56
N ARG A 216 8.09 9.10 -29.79
CA ARG A 216 7.35 8.38 -28.74
C ARG A 216 7.97 7.02 -28.52
N VAL A 217 8.27 6.72 -27.26
CA VAL A 217 8.75 5.40 -26.83
C VAL A 217 7.62 4.69 -26.11
N ASN A 218 7.18 3.56 -26.67
CA ASN A 218 6.20 2.68 -26.08
C ASN A 218 6.89 1.42 -25.57
N LEU A 219 7.01 1.28 -24.25
CA LEU A 219 7.56 0.09 -23.61
C LEU A 219 6.41 -0.81 -23.14
N ARG A 220 6.43 -2.07 -23.58
CA ARG A 220 5.52 -3.11 -23.09
C ARG A 220 6.28 -4.07 -22.19
N THR A 221 5.70 -4.34 -21.04
CA THR A 221 6.16 -5.33 -20.07
C THR A 221 5.02 -6.26 -19.69
N ALA A 222 5.33 -7.31 -18.94
CA ALA A 222 4.31 -8.20 -18.36
C ALA A 222 3.31 -7.48 -17.43
N SER A 223 3.65 -6.30 -16.91
CA SER A 223 2.78 -5.51 -16.02
C SER A 223 1.89 -4.50 -16.74
N GLY A 224 2.19 -4.17 -18.00
CA GLY A 224 1.45 -3.15 -18.75
C GLY A 224 2.28 -2.41 -19.79
N ARG A 225 1.71 -1.31 -20.30
CA ARG A 225 2.34 -0.41 -21.27
C ARG A 225 2.65 0.93 -20.62
N THR A 226 3.86 1.42 -20.87
CA THR A 226 4.29 2.78 -20.55
C THR A 226 4.60 3.52 -21.84
N SER A 227 4.11 4.75 -21.98
CA SER A 227 4.40 5.60 -23.14
C SER A 227 5.05 6.89 -22.68
N VAL A 228 6.11 7.33 -23.35
CA VAL A 228 6.72 8.64 -23.11
C VAL A 228 7.01 9.31 -24.44
N SER A 229 6.50 10.52 -24.64
CA SER A 229 6.73 11.31 -25.85
C SER A 229 7.64 12.50 -25.56
N ALA A 230 8.56 12.76 -26.49
CA ALA A 230 9.54 13.83 -26.37
C ALA A 230 9.74 14.57 -27.70
N THR A 231 10.16 15.82 -27.59
CA THR A 231 10.40 16.73 -28.72
C THR A 231 11.56 17.68 -28.42
N VAL A 232 11.86 18.59 -29.34
CA VAL A 232 12.78 19.70 -29.15
C VAL A 232 11.99 21.01 -29.33
N SER A 233 11.88 21.76 -28.24
CA SER A 233 11.31 23.10 -28.17
C SER A 233 12.38 24.17 -28.38
N GLN A 234 12.01 25.45 -28.31
CA GLN A 234 12.96 26.57 -28.51
C GLN A 234 14.06 26.63 -27.45
N ASP A 235 13.75 26.18 -26.24
CA ASP A 235 14.62 26.13 -25.06
C ASP A 235 15.36 24.79 -24.89
N GLY A 236 15.08 23.80 -25.73
CA GLY A 236 15.83 22.55 -25.78
C GLY A 236 14.93 21.29 -25.81
N PRO A 237 15.48 20.13 -25.41
CA PRO A 237 14.76 18.86 -25.45
C PRO A 237 13.74 18.75 -24.31
N HIS A 238 12.51 18.33 -24.61
CA HIS A 238 11.39 18.28 -23.68
C HIS A 238 10.70 16.91 -23.68
N ILE A 239 10.25 16.47 -22.51
CA ILE A 239 9.26 15.39 -22.33
C ILE A 239 7.88 16.05 -22.29
N VAL A 240 7.02 15.71 -23.23
CA VAL A 240 5.75 16.44 -23.44
C VAL A 240 4.52 15.64 -23.07
N GLU A 241 4.65 14.32 -22.99
CA GLU A 241 3.57 13.41 -22.65
C GLU A 241 4.14 12.18 -21.93
N ILE A 242 3.48 11.75 -20.86
CA ILE A 242 3.77 10.52 -20.13
C ILE A 242 2.44 9.78 -19.98
N ASN A 243 2.36 8.58 -20.55
CA ASN A 243 1.13 7.83 -20.76
C ASN A 243 0.09 8.71 -21.46
N ASP A 244 -1.03 8.98 -20.80
CA ASP A 244 -2.11 9.82 -21.32
C ASP A 244 -2.08 11.26 -20.73
N PHE A 245 -1.02 11.62 -20.01
CA PHE A 245 -0.89 12.92 -19.34
C PHE A 245 0.06 13.86 -20.09
N TRP A 246 -0.45 15.03 -20.46
CA TRP A 246 0.36 16.13 -20.99
C TRP A 246 1.08 16.86 -19.84
N VAL A 247 2.41 17.01 -19.93
CA VAL A 247 3.24 17.55 -18.83
C VAL A 247 4.20 18.67 -19.23
N ASP A 248 4.75 18.65 -20.44
CA ASP A 248 5.73 19.62 -21.00
C ASP A 248 6.80 20.10 -19.98
N VAL A 249 7.85 19.28 -19.84
CA VAL A 249 8.99 19.49 -18.93
C VAL A 249 10.31 19.31 -19.68
N SER A 250 11.34 20.05 -19.25
CA SER A 250 12.68 19.92 -19.81
C SER A 250 13.23 18.51 -19.57
N ALA A 251 13.76 17.88 -20.62
CA ALA A 251 14.43 16.58 -20.55
C ALA A 251 15.90 16.73 -20.07
N ALA A 252 16.40 17.94 -19.90
CA ALA A 252 17.75 18.20 -19.39
C ALA A 252 17.83 18.21 -17.86
N GLU A 253 16.69 18.14 -17.18
CA GLU A 253 16.59 18.17 -15.73
C GLU A 253 17.21 16.90 -15.10
N PRO A 254 18.14 17.05 -14.14
CA PRO A 254 18.89 15.90 -13.60
C PRO A 254 18.03 15.02 -12.69
N HIS A 255 17.07 15.62 -11.97
CA HIS A 255 16.25 14.94 -10.98
C HIS A 255 14.78 15.28 -11.20
N LEU A 256 14.01 14.27 -11.61
CA LEU A 256 12.56 14.34 -11.76
C LEU A 256 11.91 13.39 -10.76
N LEU A 257 11.02 13.92 -9.92
CA LEU A 257 10.10 13.11 -9.13
C LEU A 257 8.75 13.08 -9.82
N ILE A 258 8.26 11.88 -10.12
CA ILE A 258 6.97 11.65 -10.77
C ILE A 258 6.05 10.98 -9.77
N CYS A 259 4.90 11.59 -9.53
CA CYS A 259 3.86 11.08 -8.65
C CYS A 259 2.56 10.94 -9.44
N GLU A 260 2.03 9.73 -9.52
CA GLU A 260 0.67 9.50 -10.00
C GLU A 260 -0.29 9.41 -8.79
N ASN A 261 -1.40 10.14 -8.85
CA ASN A 261 -2.37 10.21 -7.76
C ASN A 261 -3.78 10.56 -8.25
N ASP A 262 -4.78 10.41 -7.38
CA ASP A 262 -6.09 11.03 -7.58
C ASP A 262 -6.01 12.55 -7.32
N ASP A 263 -6.51 13.38 -8.25
CA ASP A 263 -6.55 14.84 -8.13
C ASP A 263 -7.57 15.26 -7.05
N ARG A 264 -7.08 15.39 -5.80
CA ARG A 264 -7.86 15.84 -4.64
C ARG A 264 -7.19 17.04 -3.97
N PRO A 265 -7.99 17.95 -3.35
CA PRO A 265 -7.42 19.06 -2.58
C PRO A 265 -6.38 18.57 -1.55
N GLY A 266 -5.21 19.20 -1.54
CA GLY A 266 -4.12 18.89 -0.61
C GLY A 266 -3.09 17.87 -1.10
N ALA A 267 -3.32 17.15 -2.21
CA ALA A 267 -2.36 16.15 -2.72
C ALA A 267 -0.99 16.77 -3.06
N VAL A 268 -0.99 17.85 -3.86
CA VAL A 268 0.22 18.61 -4.21
C VAL A 268 0.91 19.20 -2.97
N GLY A 269 0.12 19.82 -2.08
CA GLY A 269 0.65 20.47 -0.87
C GLY A 269 1.34 19.48 0.06
N ARG A 270 0.85 18.24 0.13
CA ARG A 270 1.46 17.17 0.93
C ARG A 270 2.87 16.84 0.46
N ILE A 271 3.05 16.63 -0.85
CA ILE A 271 4.35 16.28 -1.43
C ILE A 271 5.33 17.44 -1.28
N GLY A 272 4.89 18.67 -1.57
CA GLY A 272 5.74 19.86 -1.40
C GLY A 272 6.18 20.07 0.05
N THR A 273 5.26 19.89 1.01
CA THR A 273 5.58 19.97 2.45
C THR A 273 6.55 18.88 2.88
N PHE A 274 6.37 17.66 2.38
CA PHE A 274 7.24 16.54 2.69
C PHE A 274 8.67 16.78 2.17
N LEU A 275 8.83 17.14 0.90
CA LEU A 275 10.14 17.41 0.31
C LEU A 275 10.85 18.56 1.04
N GLY A 276 10.14 19.65 1.33
CA GLY A 276 10.69 20.76 2.09
C GLY A 276 11.12 20.37 3.52
N SER A 277 10.46 19.39 4.15
CA SER A 277 10.86 18.88 5.46
C SER A 277 12.17 18.08 5.44
N LYS A 278 12.58 17.61 4.25
CA LYS A 278 13.85 16.91 4.01
C LYS A 278 14.93 17.83 3.42
N ASP A 279 14.67 19.15 3.37
CA ASP A 279 15.53 20.17 2.76
C ASP A 279 15.79 19.94 1.26
N ILE A 280 14.79 19.40 0.54
CA ILE A 280 14.86 19.16 -0.91
C ILE A 280 14.10 20.27 -1.64
N ASN A 281 14.81 21.05 -2.45
CA ASN A 281 14.21 22.14 -3.21
C ASN A 281 13.48 21.64 -4.47
N ILE A 282 12.39 22.33 -4.82
CA ILE A 282 11.60 22.07 -6.03
C ILE A 282 11.85 23.20 -7.02
N SER A 283 12.52 22.91 -8.14
CA SER A 283 12.86 23.89 -9.18
C SER A 283 11.65 24.25 -10.05
N PHE A 284 10.80 23.28 -10.35
CA PHE A 284 9.52 23.49 -11.01
C PHE A 284 8.51 22.39 -10.68
N MET A 285 7.24 22.66 -11.00
CA MET A 285 6.15 21.70 -10.88
C MET A 285 5.25 21.76 -12.11
N ARG A 286 4.91 20.59 -12.66
CA ARG A 286 3.88 20.40 -13.70
C ARG A 286 2.89 19.34 -13.26
N VAL A 287 1.62 19.57 -13.57
CA VAL A 287 0.53 18.62 -13.26
C VAL A 287 -0.29 18.41 -14.52
N GLY A 288 -0.24 17.19 -15.04
CA GLY A 288 -1.17 16.70 -16.06
C GLY A 288 -2.36 16.03 -15.39
N ARG A 289 -3.58 16.25 -15.89
CA ARG A 289 -4.79 15.57 -15.39
C ARG A 289 -5.65 15.12 -16.55
N GLU A 290 -6.27 13.94 -16.42
CA GLU A 290 -7.21 13.43 -17.43
C GLU A 290 -8.51 14.24 -17.43
N LYS A 291 -9.09 14.44 -16.23
CA LYS A 291 -10.33 15.19 -16.00
C LYS A 291 -10.31 15.85 -14.62
N VAL A 292 -11.24 16.77 -14.38
CA VAL A 292 -11.42 17.37 -13.05
C VAL A 292 -11.72 16.28 -12.03
N ARG A 293 -10.94 16.22 -10.93
CA ARG A 293 -11.04 15.18 -9.88
C ARG A 293 -10.85 13.74 -10.40
N GLY A 294 -10.13 13.55 -11.50
CA GLY A 294 -9.71 12.23 -11.99
C GLY A 294 -8.27 11.89 -11.59
N ARG A 295 -7.63 10.97 -12.32
CA ARG A 295 -6.19 10.73 -12.19
C ARG A 295 -5.40 11.97 -12.59
N ALA A 296 -4.30 12.19 -11.90
CA ALA A 296 -3.32 13.21 -12.19
C ALA A 296 -1.91 12.64 -12.09
N LEU A 297 -1.02 13.22 -12.91
CA LEU A 297 0.41 12.99 -12.89
C LEU A 297 1.09 14.30 -12.54
N MET A 298 1.73 14.33 -11.38
CA MET A 298 2.57 15.44 -10.96
C MET A 298 4.04 15.12 -11.26
N VAL A 299 4.71 16.05 -11.94
CA VAL A 299 6.13 16.01 -12.24
C VAL A 299 6.81 17.19 -11.54
N LEU A 300 7.78 16.89 -10.69
CA LEU A 300 8.55 17.86 -9.92
C LEU A 300 10.01 17.81 -10.39
N GLY A 301 10.56 18.95 -10.80
CA GLY A 301 12.00 19.13 -10.93
C GLY A 301 12.60 19.38 -9.56
N LEU A 302 13.67 18.67 -9.23
CA LEU A 302 14.33 18.75 -7.93
C LEU A 302 15.79 19.17 -8.11
N ASP A 303 16.32 19.91 -7.15
CA ASP A 303 17.74 20.28 -7.14
C ASP A 303 18.63 19.12 -6.65
N ASP A 304 18.06 18.22 -5.85
CA ASP A 304 18.75 17.10 -5.20
C ASP A 304 18.12 15.76 -5.57
N GLN A 305 18.95 14.70 -5.57
CA GLN A 305 18.48 13.34 -5.74
C GLN A 305 17.74 12.87 -4.48
N VAL A 306 16.53 12.32 -4.67
CA VAL A 306 15.78 11.67 -3.59
C VAL A 306 16.29 10.24 -3.41
N ASP A 307 16.69 9.88 -2.18
CA ASP A 307 17.10 8.52 -1.86
C ASP A 307 15.90 7.53 -1.79
N ALA A 308 16.21 6.24 -1.80
CA ALA A 308 15.20 5.18 -1.81
C ALA A 308 14.35 5.14 -0.54
N GLU A 309 14.89 5.57 0.61
CA GLU A 309 14.17 5.64 1.88
C GLU A 309 13.11 6.75 1.83
N THR A 310 13.50 7.93 1.35
CA THR A 310 12.64 9.10 1.18
C THR A 310 11.55 8.84 0.14
N LEU A 311 11.87 8.18 -0.98
CA LEU A 311 10.85 7.74 -1.96
C LEU A 311 9.83 6.77 -1.35
N ALA A 312 10.29 5.85 -0.50
CA ALA A 312 9.41 4.92 0.20
C ALA A 312 8.52 5.64 1.23
N GLU A 313 9.03 6.68 1.91
CA GLU A 313 8.23 7.52 2.81
C GLU A 313 7.17 8.33 2.05
N ILE A 314 7.51 8.94 0.91
CA ILE A 314 6.57 9.69 0.05
C ILE A 314 5.38 8.83 -0.37
N SER A 315 5.63 7.54 -0.58
CA SER A 315 4.64 6.57 -1.03
C SER A 315 3.69 6.09 0.09
N ARG A 316 3.93 6.46 1.36
CA ARG A 316 3.08 6.03 2.49
C ARG A 316 1.93 7.00 2.71
N LEU A 317 0.74 6.45 2.96
CA LEU A 317 -0.37 7.23 3.49
C LEU A 317 -0.13 7.51 4.98
N PRO A 318 -0.14 8.79 5.42
CA PRO A 318 -0.09 9.11 6.83
C PRO A 318 -1.24 8.40 7.56
N ASN A 319 -0.93 7.75 8.67
CA ASN A 319 -1.89 7.07 9.51
C ASN A 319 -1.62 7.39 11.00
N ILE A 320 -2.43 6.86 11.90
CA ILE A 320 -2.29 7.12 13.35
C ILE A 320 -0.88 6.80 13.84
N ALA A 321 -0.32 5.64 13.47
CA ALA A 321 0.99 5.21 13.94
C ALA A 321 2.13 6.08 13.43
N SER A 322 2.17 6.33 12.11
CA SER A 322 3.24 7.17 11.54
C SER A 322 3.21 8.59 12.11
N LEU A 323 2.01 9.19 12.21
CA LEU A 323 1.86 10.55 12.73
C LEU A 323 2.21 10.65 14.22
N LEU A 324 1.79 9.69 15.06
CA LEU A 324 2.14 9.68 16.48
C LEU A 324 3.64 9.47 16.71
N SER A 325 4.26 8.57 15.95
CA SER A 325 5.71 8.32 16.03
C SER A 325 6.50 9.56 15.61
N GLU A 326 6.20 10.11 14.43
CA GLU A 326 6.97 11.19 13.82
C GLU A 326 6.72 12.56 14.44
N LYS A 327 5.48 12.85 14.86
CA LYS A 327 5.08 14.18 15.36
C LYS A 327 5.04 14.29 16.88
N ALA A 328 4.89 13.17 17.59
CA ALA A 328 4.75 13.17 19.05
C ALA A 328 5.74 12.22 19.76
N GLY A 329 6.58 11.46 19.03
CA GLY A 329 7.60 10.60 19.62
C GLY A 329 7.06 9.36 20.33
N TYR A 330 5.85 8.92 20.00
CA TYR A 330 5.21 7.76 20.62
C TYR A 330 5.80 6.43 20.11
N GLU A 331 5.94 5.45 20.99
CA GLU A 331 5.96 4.05 20.58
C GLU A 331 4.54 3.60 20.25
N VAL A 332 4.31 3.14 19.03
CA VAL A 332 2.98 2.74 18.56
C VAL A 332 2.95 1.23 18.36
N VAL A 333 2.10 0.57 19.13
CA VAL A 333 2.05 -0.89 19.27
C VAL A 333 0.66 -1.37 18.92
N TRP A 334 0.56 -2.44 18.13
CA TRP A 334 -0.71 -3.07 17.81
C TRP A 334 -0.73 -4.51 18.29
N LYS A 335 -1.77 -4.91 19.01
CA LYS A 335 -1.99 -6.27 19.50
C LYS A 335 -3.36 -6.73 19.04
N GLY A 336 -3.46 -7.85 18.33
CA GLY A 336 -4.75 -8.41 17.93
C GLY A 336 -5.04 -8.43 16.42
N LYS A 337 -6.32 -8.45 16.07
CA LYS A 337 -6.83 -8.58 14.70
C LYS A 337 -6.50 -7.36 13.83
N TRP A 338 -6.12 -7.59 12.58
CA TRP A 338 -5.93 -6.55 11.54
C TRP A 338 -6.84 -6.70 10.33
N HIS A 339 -7.40 -7.90 10.10
CA HIS A 339 -8.20 -8.23 8.91
C HIS A 339 -7.39 -8.42 7.61
N LEU A 340 -6.11 -8.78 7.72
CA LEU A 340 -5.22 -9.16 6.63
C LEU A 340 -5.60 -10.54 6.08
N SER A 341 -5.73 -10.61 4.76
CA SER A 341 -6.05 -11.87 4.05
C SER A 341 -4.84 -12.77 3.82
N PHE A 342 -3.63 -12.20 3.75
CA PHE A 342 -2.44 -12.93 3.32
C PHE A 342 -1.17 -12.44 4.01
N ALA A 343 -0.26 -13.37 4.30
CA ALA A 343 1.10 -13.09 4.70
C ALA A 343 1.93 -12.51 3.53
N THR A 344 2.99 -11.80 3.86
CA THR A 344 3.95 -11.17 2.94
C THR A 344 4.64 -12.16 1.99
N ASN A 345 4.70 -13.44 2.35
CA ASN A 345 5.25 -14.52 1.53
C ASN A 345 4.19 -15.31 0.74
N ALA A 346 2.94 -14.83 0.70
CA ALA A 346 1.85 -15.54 0.02
C ALA A 346 2.18 -15.75 -1.47
N ALA A 347 2.18 -17.02 -1.88
CA ALA A 347 2.53 -17.44 -3.24
C ALA A 347 1.67 -18.65 -3.65
N PRO A 348 1.32 -18.81 -4.93
CA PRO A 348 0.47 -19.92 -5.36
C PRO A 348 0.95 -21.28 -4.82
N GLY A 349 0.06 -22.01 -4.13
CA GLY A 349 0.33 -23.32 -3.51
C GLY A 349 0.82 -23.35 -2.05
N ASN A 350 1.08 -22.21 -1.40
CA ASN A 350 1.55 -22.17 0.01
C ASN A 350 0.48 -21.76 1.04
N GLY A 351 -0.79 -21.74 0.69
CA GLY A 351 -1.91 -21.45 1.60
C GLY A 351 -2.07 -19.98 1.98
N GLY A 352 -1.07 -19.11 1.76
CA GLY A 352 -1.17 -17.66 1.95
C GLY A 352 -1.23 -17.16 3.40
N GLU A 353 -1.23 -18.06 4.40
CA GLU A 353 -1.33 -17.72 5.84
C GLU A 353 -0.10 -18.17 6.65
N ASP A 354 1.04 -18.39 5.99
CA ASP A 354 2.31 -18.73 6.64
C ASP A 354 2.95 -17.48 7.28
N TRP A 355 2.32 -16.95 8.34
CA TRP A 355 2.79 -15.73 9.03
C TRP A 355 4.14 -15.93 9.71
N THR A 356 5.02 -14.94 9.58
CA THR A 356 6.42 -14.93 10.03
C THR A 356 6.80 -13.60 10.68
N ALA A 357 8.03 -13.50 11.19
CA ALA A 357 8.59 -12.23 11.65
C ALA A 357 8.70 -11.17 10.53
N ALA A 358 8.78 -11.59 9.25
CA ALA A 358 8.81 -10.65 8.13
C ALA A 358 7.50 -9.85 8.00
N ASP A 359 6.37 -10.45 8.39
CA ASP A 359 5.07 -9.78 8.41
C ASP A 359 5.01 -8.67 9.46
N ILE A 360 5.59 -8.92 10.64
CA ILE A 360 5.69 -7.92 11.70
C ILE A 360 6.55 -6.74 11.23
N GLU A 361 7.70 -7.02 10.61
CA GLU A 361 8.56 -5.98 10.04
C GLU A 361 7.90 -5.24 8.88
N ALA A 362 7.10 -5.92 8.05
CA ALA A 362 6.33 -5.28 6.99
C ALA A 362 5.25 -4.34 7.55
N MET A 363 4.54 -4.74 8.61
CA MET A 363 3.56 -3.87 9.27
C MET A 363 4.21 -2.62 9.85
N LYS A 364 5.38 -2.79 10.50
CA LYS A 364 6.16 -1.67 11.03
C LYS A 364 6.68 -0.77 9.91
N LYS A 365 7.27 -1.34 8.87
CA LYS A 365 7.86 -0.59 7.75
C LYS A 365 6.80 0.16 6.96
N ASN A 366 5.69 -0.48 6.63
CA ASN A 366 4.71 0.09 5.70
C ASN A 366 3.67 0.97 6.40
N PHE A 367 3.31 0.63 7.65
CA PHE A 367 2.23 1.29 8.37
C PHE A 367 2.65 1.91 9.71
N GLY A 368 3.89 1.72 10.15
CA GLY A 368 4.42 2.31 11.40
C GLY A 368 4.08 1.52 12.66
N TRP A 369 3.23 0.49 12.59
CA TRP A 369 2.79 -0.28 13.75
C TRP A 369 3.81 -1.33 14.16
N SER A 370 4.32 -1.23 15.38
CA SER A 370 5.27 -2.21 15.90
C SER A 370 4.58 -3.40 16.55
N ASP A 371 5.26 -4.55 16.48
CA ASP A 371 5.05 -5.68 17.39
C ASP A 371 3.62 -6.25 17.36
N TRP A 372 3.08 -6.39 16.17
CA TRP A 372 1.87 -7.17 15.92
C TRP A 372 2.06 -8.67 16.24
N ASN A 373 1.00 -9.34 16.71
CA ASN A 373 0.99 -10.75 17.09
C ASN A 373 0.22 -11.63 16.07
N PRO A 374 0.81 -11.94 14.90
CA PRO A 374 0.21 -12.91 13.98
C PRO A 374 0.03 -14.29 14.63
N PRO A 375 -0.81 -15.18 14.07
CA PRO A 375 -1.58 -15.02 12.82
C PRO A 375 -2.69 -13.97 12.94
N ASP A 376 -3.19 -13.49 11.81
CA ASP A 376 -4.42 -12.68 11.83
C ASP A 376 -5.66 -13.54 12.11
N ALA A 377 -6.81 -12.91 12.32
CA ALA A 377 -8.09 -13.55 12.47
C ALA A 377 -9.14 -12.88 11.56
N GLY A 378 -9.91 -13.68 10.84
CA GLY A 378 -11.14 -13.26 10.17
C GLY A 378 -11.05 -13.00 8.66
N ASN A 379 -10.80 -14.00 7.80
CA ASN A 379 -11.22 -14.08 6.40
C ASN A 379 -10.85 -15.42 5.71
N SER A 380 -11.88 -16.21 5.33
CA SER A 380 -12.09 -17.00 4.10
C SER A 380 -13.23 -18.04 4.32
N ILE A 381 -14.20 -18.06 3.40
CA ILE A 381 -15.39 -18.93 3.40
C ILE A 381 -15.04 -20.26 2.74
N GLU A 382 -15.39 -21.35 3.42
CA GLU A 382 -15.07 -22.75 3.09
C GLU A 382 -15.47 -23.21 1.66
N ASP A 383 -16.44 -22.52 1.03
CA ASP A 383 -17.05 -22.93 -0.24
C ASP A 383 -16.56 -22.17 -1.49
N TRP A 384 -15.66 -21.18 -1.36
CA TRP A 384 -15.12 -20.47 -2.52
C TRP A 384 -13.82 -21.12 -2.99
N GLU A 385 -14.00 -22.11 -3.88
CA GLU A 385 -13.05 -22.75 -4.79
C GLU A 385 -11.56 -22.43 -4.61
N LYS A 386 -10.75 -23.50 -4.45
CA LYS A 386 -9.33 -23.59 -4.85
C LYS A 386 -8.74 -22.24 -5.29
N ASN A 387 -8.42 -21.37 -4.34
CA ASN A 387 -7.68 -20.20 -4.70
C ASN A 387 -6.31 -20.70 -5.22
N VAL A 388 -5.64 -19.91 -6.06
CA VAL A 388 -4.31 -20.30 -6.57
C VAL A 388 -3.31 -20.61 -5.45
N PHE A 389 -3.64 -20.25 -4.21
CA PHE A 389 -2.86 -20.44 -3.00
C PHE A 389 -3.09 -21.79 -2.28
N GLY A 390 -4.22 -22.52 -2.42
CA GLY A 390 -4.39 -23.87 -1.83
C GLY A 390 -5.80 -24.26 -1.32
N ARG A 391 -5.90 -25.37 -0.57
CA ARG A 391 -7.12 -25.78 0.17
C ARG A 391 -7.17 -25.06 1.51
N TYR A 392 -8.36 -24.56 1.82
CA TYR A 392 -8.64 -23.76 3.00
C TYR A 392 -9.43 -24.55 4.05
N ASP A 393 -9.14 -24.37 5.35
CA ASP A 393 -9.93 -24.90 6.46
C ASP A 393 -10.80 -23.76 7.01
N GLY A 394 -12.11 -23.78 6.73
CA GLY A 394 -13.05 -22.69 7.04
C GLY A 394 -13.18 -22.37 8.53
N LEU A 395 -12.67 -23.22 9.41
CA LEU A 395 -12.57 -22.99 10.85
C LEU A 395 -11.34 -22.15 11.24
N ALA A 396 -10.40 -21.89 10.33
CA ALA A 396 -9.20 -21.12 10.65
C ALA A 396 -9.48 -19.61 10.64
N THR A 397 -10.31 -19.10 9.73
CA THR A 397 -10.48 -17.67 9.59
C THR A 397 -11.86 -17.26 9.05
N LEU A 398 -12.85 -17.14 9.93
CA LEU A 398 -13.89 -16.09 9.91
C LEU A 398 -14.51 -16.07 11.32
N GLY A 399 -14.11 -15.10 12.15
CA GLY A 399 -14.59 -14.97 13.53
C GLY A 399 -13.89 -15.90 14.52
N GLY A 400 -12.58 -15.69 14.72
CA GLY A 400 -11.82 -16.25 15.85
C GLY A 400 -11.31 -17.66 15.65
N GLY A 401 -12.00 -18.45 14.83
CA GLY A 401 -11.69 -19.83 14.44
C GLY A 401 -11.79 -20.85 15.56
N ARG A 402 -11.38 -20.46 16.77
CA ARG A 402 -11.37 -21.26 17.99
C ARG A 402 -11.69 -20.36 19.18
N ALA A 403 -12.34 -20.96 20.18
CA ALA A 403 -12.80 -20.27 21.37
C ALA A 403 -11.64 -19.54 22.08
N ASP A 404 -11.95 -18.34 22.58
CA ASP A 404 -11.01 -17.49 23.32
C ASP A 404 -9.68 -17.20 22.61
N ASN A 405 -9.71 -16.99 21.28
CA ASN A 405 -8.53 -16.58 20.53
C ASN A 405 -7.94 -15.26 21.06
N ASP A 406 -8.77 -14.34 21.55
CA ASP A 406 -8.34 -13.07 22.16
C ASP A 406 -7.36 -13.23 23.32
N GLY A 407 -7.50 -14.32 24.08
CA GLY A 407 -6.64 -14.61 25.22
C GLY A 407 -5.15 -14.64 24.85
N ARG A 408 -4.79 -15.07 23.63
CA ARG A 408 -3.39 -15.11 23.22
C ARG A 408 -2.78 -13.72 23.01
N TYR A 409 -3.56 -12.77 22.50
CA TYR A 409 -3.09 -11.40 22.30
C TYR A 409 -2.85 -10.71 23.63
N VAL A 410 -3.74 -10.97 24.60
CA VAL A 410 -3.72 -10.28 25.88
C VAL A 410 -2.76 -10.92 26.88
N LYS A 411 -2.86 -12.25 27.07
CA LYS A 411 -2.15 -13.01 28.11
C LYS A 411 -0.96 -13.84 27.59
N GLY A 412 -0.79 -13.93 26.28
CA GLY A 412 0.09 -14.93 25.66
C GLY A 412 -0.63 -16.27 25.47
N ALA A 413 -0.08 -17.12 24.61
CA ALA A 413 -0.70 -18.40 24.28
C ALA A 413 -0.72 -19.34 25.49
N ASN A 414 -1.89 -19.89 25.82
CA ASN A 414 -2.06 -20.88 26.88
C ASN A 414 -1.87 -22.30 26.30
N PRO A 415 -0.80 -23.04 26.67
CA PRO A 415 -0.56 -24.38 26.13
C PRO A 415 -1.65 -25.40 26.48
N ALA A 416 -2.43 -25.17 27.54
CA ALA A 416 -3.56 -26.02 27.92
C ALA A 416 -4.83 -25.71 27.12
N HIS A 417 -4.90 -24.55 26.45
CA HIS A 417 -6.05 -24.16 25.65
C HIS A 417 -5.91 -24.72 24.24
N LYS A 418 -6.57 -25.86 23.97
CA LYS A 418 -6.55 -26.52 22.65
C LYS A 418 -7.05 -25.63 21.50
N GLY A 419 -7.73 -24.53 21.84
CA GLY A 419 -8.24 -23.53 20.92
C GLY A 419 -7.24 -22.45 20.46
N GLN A 420 -6.12 -22.20 21.12
CA GLN A 420 -5.29 -21.04 20.75
C GLN A 420 -4.20 -21.41 19.74
N THR A 421 -4.10 -20.66 18.65
CA THR A 421 -2.90 -20.69 17.79
C THR A 421 -1.81 -19.85 18.47
N PRO A 422 -0.62 -20.38 18.78
CA PRO A 422 0.42 -19.59 19.40
C PRO A 422 0.77 -18.37 18.54
N GLY A 423 0.70 -17.18 19.13
CA GLY A 423 1.12 -15.96 18.46
C GLY A 423 2.63 -15.76 18.51
N PHE A 424 3.14 -14.90 17.63
CA PHE A 424 4.51 -14.37 17.72
C PHE A 424 4.51 -13.04 18.48
N GLY A 425 5.66 -12.66 19.04
CA GLY A 425 5.82 -11.39 19.76
C GLY A 425 5.29 -11.41 21.20
N GLU A 426 5.48 -10.29 21.92
CA GLU A 426 5.01 -10.14 23.30
C GLU A 426 3.49 -9.94 23.35
N SER A 427 2.83 -10.46 24.36
CA SER A 427 1.41 -10.16 24.64
C SER A 427 1.22 -8.75 25.19
N VAL A 428 -0.03 -8.29 25.31
CA VAL A 428 -0.36 -7.01 25.97
C VAL A 428 0.21 -6.96 27.39
N ILE A 429 0.05 -8.02 28.18
CA ILE A 429 0.56 -8.07 29.55
C ILE A 429 2.08 -7.99 29.57
N GLU A 430 2.77 -8.73 28.70
CA GLU A 430 4.23 -8.70 28.63
C GLU A 430 4.73 -7.31 28.22
N PHE A 431 4.10 -6.67 27.25
CA PHE A 431 4.42 -5.29 26.87
C PHE A 431 4.25 -4.33 28.05
N LEU A 432 3.09 -4.34 28.71
CA LEU A 432 2.78 -3.41 29.80
C LEU A 432 3.64 -3.65 31.04
N LYS A 433 3.94 -4.91 31.39
CA LYS A 433 4.75 -5.24 32.58
C LYS A 433 6.24 -5.06 32.33
N ASN A 434 6.71 -5.38 31.12
CA ASN A 434 8.14 -5.48 30.85
C ASN A 434 8.66 -4.31 30.02
N ARG A 435 8.04 -3.99 28.88
CA ARG A 435 8.63 -3.04 27.92
C ARG A 435 8.21 -1.61 28.18
N ALA A 436 6.91 -1.35 28.34
CA ALA A 436 6.36 -0.01 28.51
C ALA A 436 7.04 0.80 29.64
N PRO A 437 7.32 0.25 30.84
CA PRO A 437 7.98 0.99 31.92
C PRO A 437 9.43 1.38 31.62
N ARG A 438 10.05 0.76 30.61
CA ARG A 438 11.46 0.94 30.24
C ARG A 438 11.63 1.74 28.93
N LEU A 439 10.55 2.15 28.27
CA LEU A 439 10.62 2.82 26.96
C LEU A 439 11.32 4.19 27.02
N GLY A 440 11.17 4.94 28.10
CA GLY A 440 11.67 6.32 28.21
C GLY A 440 10.95 7.32 27.28
N LYS A 441 9.83 6.92 26.65
CA LYS A 441 8.99 7.72 25.75
C LYS A 441 7.52 7.28 25.89
N PRO A 442 6.53 8.12 25.49
CA PRO A 442 5.12 7.74 25.56
C PRO A 442 4.80 6.58 24.62
N PHE A 443 3.70 5.86 24.88
CA PHE A 443 3.23 4.79 24.02
C PHE A 443 1.74 4.95 23.66
N CYS A 444 1.36 4.38 22.52
CA CYS A 444 -0.02 4.16 22.11
C CYS A 444 -0.17 2.66 21.81
N LEU A 445 -1.04 1.99 22.55
CA LEU A 445 -1.29 0.56 22.44
C LEU A 445 -2.69 0.32 21.91
N PHE A 446 -2.79 -0.21 20.70
CA PHE A 446 -4.05 -0.72 20.15
C PHE A 446 -4.23 -2.18 20.56
N VAL A 447 -5.36 -2.48 21.20
CA VAL A 447 -5.77 -3.84 21.57
C VAL A 447 -7.04 -4.18 20.78
N SER A 448 -6.85 -4.88 19.66
CA SER A 448 -7.89 -5.22 18.69
C SER A 448 -8.39 -6.64 18.93
N LEU A 449 -9.45 -6.77 19.73
CA LEU A 449 -10.07 -8.06 20.04
C LEU A 449 -10.97 -8.52 18.89
N VAL A 450 -11.07 -9.84 18.72
CA VAL A 450 -11.93 -10.51 17.75
C VAL A 450 -13.35 -10.61 18.27
N ASN A 451 -13.55 -11.00 19.53
CA ASN A 451 -14.90 -11.09 20.08
C ASN A 451 -15.57 -9.71 20.16
N PRO A 452 -16.88 -9.62 19.85
CA PRO A 452 -17.83 -10.73 19.73
C PRO A 452 -18.05 -11.28 18.30
N HIS A 453 -17.13 -11.08 17.36
CA HIS A 453 -17.27 -11.53 15.96
C HIS A 453 -17.47 -13.05 15.82
N ASP A 454 -17.07 -13.85 16.81
CA ASP A 454 -17.29 -15.29 16.82
C ASP A 454 -18.79 -15.66 16.82
N VAL A 455 -19.72 -14.72 17.00
CA VAL A 455 -21.17 -14.98 16.93
C VAL A 455 -21.56 -15.70 15.64
N TYR A 456 -20.81 -15.45 14.56
CA TYR A 456 -20.95 -16.11 13.27
C TYR A 456 -20.84 -17.64 13.32
N VAL A 457 -20.07 -18.21 14.26
CA VAL A 457 -19.94 -19.68 14.36
C VAL A 457 -21.20 -20.37 14.90
N TYR A 458 -22.13 -19.61 15.47
CA TYR A 458 -23.44 -20.14 15.86
C TYR A 458 -24.45 -19.98 14.71
N PRO A 459 -25.26 -21.00 14.37
CA PRO A 459 -25.44 -22.28 15.08
C PRO A 459 -24.57 -23.44 14.57
N THR A 460 -23.84 -23.25 13.47
CA THR A 460 -23.33 -24.36 12.65
C THR A 460 -22.04 -24.97 13.17
N SER A 461 -21.12 -24.18 13.70
CA SER A 461 -19.73 -24.59 13.97
C SER A 461 -19.24 -24.25 15.39
N TRP A 462 -20.06 -23.65 16.25
CA TRP A 462 -19.66 -23.24 17.61
C TRP A 462 -19.05 -24.36 18.47
N LYS A 463 -19.55 -25.60 18.36
CA LYS A 463 -18.96 -26.77 19.04
C LYS A 463 -17.57 -27.10 18.52
N ALA A 464 -17.38 -27.03 17.21
CA ALA A 464 -16.09 -27.29 16.57
C ALA A 464 -15.08 -26.19 16.90
N ALA A 465 -15.55 -24.94 17.01
CA ALA A 465 -14.76 -23.82 17.52
C ALA A 465 -14.38 -23.99 19.01
N GLY A 466 -15.06 -24.86 19.76
CA GLY A 466 -14.71 -25.21 21.15
C GLY A 466 -15.54 -24.48 22.21
N TYR A 467 -16.68 -23.89 21.84
CA TYR A 467 -17.64 -23.33 22.79
C TYR A 467 -18.51 -24.43 23.40
N GLU A 468 -18.94 -24.24 24.65
CA GLU A 468 -19.87 -25.13 25.34
C GLU A 468 -21.23 -24.45 25.56
N ARG A 469 -22.33 -25.13 25.22
CA ARG A 469 -23.68 -24.57 25.36
C ARG A 469 -24.02 -24.14 26.79
N GLY A 470 -23.49 -24.86 27.78
CA GLY A 470 -23.70 -24.56 29.20
C GLY A 470 -23.22 -23.15 29.59
N ASP A 471 -22.28 -22.59 28.84
CA ASP A 471 -21.73 -21.26 29.12
C ASP A 471 -22.62 -20.10 28.66
N PHE A 472 -23.59 -20.37 27.77
CA PHE A 472 -24.43 -19.33 27.18
C PHE A 472 -25.94 -19.61 27.24
N ALA A 473 -26.43 -20.85 27.17
CA ALA A 473 -27.87 -21.13 26.99
C ALA A 473 -28.85 -20.49 28.01
N ASN A 474 -28.37 -20.11 29.20
CA ASN A 474 -29.20 -19.58 30.28
C ASN A 474 -28.68 -18.24 30.84
N LEU A 475 -28.14 -17.35 30.01
CA LEU A 475 -27.72 -16.01 30.46
C LEU A 475 -28.90 -15.05 30.69
N GLY A 476 -30.12 -15.45 30.35
CA GLY A 476 -31.33 -14.66 30.61
C GLY A 476 -31.52 -13.49 29.65
N ILE A 477 -30.88 -13.53 28.48
CA ILE A 477 -31.09 -12.56 27.40
C ILE A 477 -32.28 -13.02 26.57
N ASP A 478 -33.30 -12.17 26.47
CA ASP A 478 -34.46 -12.38 25.61
C ASP A 478 -34.24 -11.76 24.21
N LEU A 479 -35.08 -12.15 23.25
CA LEU A 479 -35.08 -11.55 21.92
C LEU A 479 -35.39 -10.04 22.00
N PRO A 480 -34.77 -9.22 21.13
CA PRO A 480 -34.98 -7.78 21.15
C PRO A 480 -36.43 -7.43 20.78
N SER A 481 -36.93 -6.29 21.28
CA SER A 481 -38.33 -5.89 21.09
C SER A 481 -38.72 -5.65 19.63
N ASN A 482 -37.74 -5.36 18.76
CA ASN A 482 -37.88 -5.19 17.32
C ASN A 482 -37.58 -6.48 16.53
N TYR A 483 -37.49 -7.66 17.16
CA TYR A 483 -37.25 -8.95 16.49
C TYR A 483 -38.22 -9.22 15.33
N ALA A 484 -39.52 -9.03 15.58
CA ALA A 484 -40.60 -9.39 14.67
C ALA A 484 -40.97 -8.27 13.67
N ASP A 485 -39.99 -7.55 13.12
CA ASP A 485 -40.23 -6.44 12.18
C ASP A 485 -40.76 -6.90 10.81
N ASP A 486 -41.58 -6.06 10.18
CA ASP A 486 -42.13 -6.25 8.84
C ASP A 486 -41.22 -5.61 7.78
N LEU A 487 -40.20 -6.36 7.36
CA LEU A 487 -39.26 -5.94 6.31
C LEU A 487 -39.89 -5.80 4.91
N SER A 488 -41.21 -5.91 4.73
CA SER A 488 -41.86 -5.67 3.41
C SER A 488 -42.08 -4.19 3.16
N ARG A 489 -41.92 -3.39 4.22
CA ARG A 489 -42.11 -1.94 4.23
C ARG A 489 -40.78 -1.17 4.31
N LYS A 490 -39.69 -1.87 4.02
CA LYS A 490 -38.31 -1.42 4.19
C LYS A 490 -37.56 -1.55 2.86
N PRO A 491 -36.36 -0.98 2.72
CA PRO A 491 -35.47 -1.27 1.60
C PRO A 491 -35.38 -2.77 1.34
N SER A 492 -35.58 -3.15 0.08
CA SER A 492 -35.76 -4.54 -0.33
C SER A 492 -34.56 -5.44 0.02
N VAL A 493 -33.35 -4.86 0.03
CA VAL A 493 -32.10 -5.53 0.39
C VAL A 493 -32.09 -6.09 1.81
N GLN A 494 -32.75 -5.43 2.76
CA GLN A 494 -32.72 -5.87 4.16
C GLN A 494 -33.39 -7.24 4.31
N ARG A 495 -34.57 -7.41 3.67
CA ARG A 495 -35.25 -8.70 3.61
C ARG A 495 -34.41 -9.74 2.87
N ALA A 496 -33.81 -9.37 1.73
CA ALA A 496 -32.98 -10.28 0.96
C ALA A 496 -31.77 -10.78 1.77
N ALA A 497 -31.09 -9.88 2.49
CA ALA A 497 -29.96 -10.20 3.36
C ALA A 497 -30.36 -11.12 4.51
N ARG A 498 -31.46 -10.80 5.22
CA ARG A 498 -32.00 -11.66 6.29
C ARG A 498 -32.29 -13.07 5.79
N ASP A 499 -33.02 -13.16 4.67
CA ASP A 499 -33.46 -14.44 4.12
C ASP A 499 -32.26 -15.26 3.60
N ALA A 500 -31.23 -14.60 3.05
CA ALA A 500 -29.96 -15.24 2.68
C ALA A 500 -29.25 -15.83 3.91
N TYR A 501 -29.08 -15.07 4.99
CA TYR A 501 -28.47 -15.58 6.24
C TYR A 501 -29.26 -16.74 6.82
N ASN A 502 -30.60 -16.65 6.87
CA ASN A 502 -31.47 -17.73 7.36
C ASN A 502 -31.37 -18.99 6.51
N LYS A 503 -31.04 -18.88 5.23
CA LYS A 503 -30.79 -20.02 4.36
C LYS A 503 -29.43 -20.66 4.63
N PHE A 504 -28.37 -19.89 4.83
CA PHE A 504 -27.01 -20.41 5.05
C PHE A 504 -26.78 -20.95 6.47
N ALA A 505 -27.37 -20.31 7.47
CA ALA A 505 -27.21 -20.63 8.87
C ALA A 505 -28.59 -20.61 9.58
N PRO A 506 -29.44 -21.63 9.38
CA PRO A 506 -30.80 -21.64 9.94
C PRO A 506 -30.80 -21.76 11.47
N LEU A 507 -31.66 -20.97 12.13
CA LEU A 507 -31.95 -21.10 13.56
C LEU A 507 -33.22 -21.94 13.74
N ASP A 508 -33.06 -23.18 14.20
CA ASP A 508 -34.15 -24.16 14.29
C ASP A 508 -35.00 -23.97 15.56
N GLY A 509 -35.86 -22.96 15.53
CA GLY A 509 -36.88 -22.70 16.56
C GLY A 509 -36.43 -21.79 17.71
N ALA A 510 -37.37 -21.51 18.61
CA ALA A 510 -37.22 -20.47 19.65
C ALA A 510 -36.05 -20.70 20.62
N GLU A 511 -35.63 -21.96 20.83
CA GLU A 511 -34.45 -22.26 21.66
C GLU A 511 -33.16 -21.81 20.95
N ALA A 512 -33.01 -22.08 19.65
CA ALA A 512 -31.86 -21.65 18.87
C ALA A 512 -31.79 -20.12 18.71
N GLU A 513 -32.94 -19.46 18.56
CA GLU A 513 -33.03 -17.98 18.52
C GLU A 513 -32.57 -17.36 19.85
N ARG A 514 -33.03 -17.90 20.99
CA ARG A 514 -32.58 -17.44 22.31
C ARG A 514 -31.11 -17.75 22.53
N ASP A 515 -30.66 -18.95 22.19
CA ASP A 515 -29.26 -19.34 22.31
C ASP A 515 -28.35 -18.41 21.49
N TYR A 516 -28.77 -17.93 20.31
CA TYR A 516 -27.99 -16.98 19.50
C TYR A 516 -27.71 -15.68 20.26
N VAL A 517 -28.76 -15.02 20.80
CA VAL A 517 -28.59 -13.76 21.53
C VAL A 517 -27.82 -13.95 22.84
N ASN A 518 -28.01 -15.10 23.50
CA ASN A 518 -27.23 -15.42 24.69
C ASN A 518 -25.77 -15.77 24.34
N PHE A 519 -25.51 -16.39 23.18
CA PHE A 519 -24.16 -16.65 22.70
C PHE A 519 -23.43 -15.34 22.40
N TYR A 520 -24.07 -14.40 21.70
CA TYR A 520 -23.53 -13.05 21.50
C TYR A 520 -23.18 -12.34 22.82
N ALA A 521 -24.05 -12.44 23.84
CA ALA A 521 -23.77 -11.91 25.18
C ALA A 521 -22.61 -12.63 25.88
N HIS A 522 -22.50 -13.95 25.72
CA HIS A 522 -21.37 -14.73 26.23
C HIS A 522 -20.03 -14.26 25.63
N LEU A 523 -19.98 -14.01 24.32
CA LEU A 523 -18.76 -13.53 23.65
C LEU A 523 -18.35 -12.13 24.14
N ASN A 524 -19.33 -11.24 24.38
CA ASN A 524 -19.07 -9.96 25.02
C ASN A 524 -18.48 -10.12 26.43
N LYS A 525 -18.96 -11.09 27.21
CA LYS A 525 -18.39 -11.41 28.53
C LYS A 525 -16.95 -11.94 28.42
N LEU A 526 -16.60 -12.66 27.36
CA LEU A 526 -15.22 -13.07 27.11
C LEU A 526 -14.32 -11.88 26.81
N ALA A 527 -14.74 -10.99 25.90
CA ALA A 527 -14.01 -9.76 25.58
C ALA A 527 -13.82 -8.88 26.84
N ASP A 528 -14.88 -8.71 27.64
CA ASP A 528 -14.86 -7.92 28.87
C ASP A 528 -13.82 -8.42 29.89
N ARG A 529 -13.69 -9.74 30.08
CA ARG A 529 -12.64 -10.32 30.95
C ARG A 529 -11.24 -9.93 30.53
N HIS A 530 -10.97 -9.86 29.22
CA HIS A 530 -9.66 -9.44 28.71
C HIS A 530 -9.45 -7.95 28.89
N ILE A 531 -10.49 -7.13 28.69
CA ILE A 531 -10.44 -5.69 28.98
C ILE A 531 -10.08 -5.47 30.46
N VAL A 532 -10.78 -6.14 31.39
CA VAL A 532 -10.47 -6.08 32.84
C VAL A 532 -9.02 -6.48 33.11
N THR A 533 -8.53 -7.54 32.46
CA THR A 533 -7.13 -7.97 32.61
C THR A 533 -6.13 -6.88 32.20
N VAL A 534 -6.42 -6.13 31.12
CA VAL A 534 -5.59 -5.00 30.68
C VAL A 534 -5.65 -3.84 31.69
N LEU A 535 -6.85 -3.50 32.18
CA LEU A 535 -7.04 -2.45 33.18
C LEU A 535 -6.33 -2.76 34.49
N ASP A 536 -6.45 -3.99 34.99
CA ASP A 536 -5.76 -4.47 36.18
C ASP A 536 -4.24 -4.41 35.99
N THR A 537 -3.74 -4.81 34.81
CA THR A 537 -2.30 -4.73 34.50
C THR A 537 -1.80 -3.29 34.48
N LEU A 538 -2.56 -2.35 33.93
CA LEU A 538 -2.23 -0.92 33.96
C LEU A 538 -2.20 -0.38 35.40
N ALA A 539 -3.11 -0.83 36.26
CA ALA A 539 -3.15 -0.46 37.68
C ALA A 539 -1.96 -1.06 38.45
N GLU A 540 -1.69 -2.36 38.29
CA GLU A 540 -0.58 -3.09 38.92
C GLU A 540 0.79 -2.48 38.58
N THR A 541 0.95 -2.02 37.34
CA THR A 541 2.20 -1.43 36.83
C THR A 541 2.31 0.08 37.10
N GLY A 542 1.30 0.70 37.73
CA GLY A 542 1.27 2.14 38.01
C GLY A 542 1.08 3.03 36.78
N GLN A 543 0.67 2.47 35.65
CA GLN A 543 0.50 3.20 34.38
C GLN A 543 -0.90 3.79 34.20
N MET A 544 -1.91 3.31 34.94
CA MET A 544 -3.31 3.73 34.81
C MET A 544 -3.51 5.25 34.89
N ALA A 545 -2.88 5.93 35.86
CA ALA A 545 -3.09 7.36 36.08
C ALA A 545 -2.65 8.23 34.88
N ASN A 546 -1.64 7.77 34.13
CA ASN A 546 -1.09 8.48 32.97
C ASN A 546 -1.53 7.87 31.63
N THR A 547 -2.60 7.07 31.62
CA THR A 547 -3.13 6.44 30.41
C THR A 547 -4.56 6.91 30.16
N ILE A 548 -4.84 7.42 28.97
CA ILE A 548 -6.22 7.62 28.49
C ILE A 548 -6.60 6.36 27.71
N ILE A 549 -7.71 5.74 28.10
CA ILE A 549 -8.25 4.55 27.45
C ILE A 549 -9.43 4.97 26.59
N LEU A 550 -9.39 4.59 25.31
CA LEU A 550 -10.50 4.71 24.37
C LEU A 550 -10.98 3.29 24.06
N ARG A 551 -12.23 2.97 24.42
CA ARG A 551 -12.90 1.72 24.03
C ARG A 551 -13.97 2.03 23.02
N PHE A 552 -13.89 1.42 21.84
CA PHE A 552 -14.89 1.54 20.79
C PHE A 552 -15.01 0.24 20.01
N ALA A 553 -16.02 0.16 19.14
CA ALA A 553 -16.18 -0.94 18.17
C ALA A 553 -15.93 -0.43 16.75
N ASP A 554 -15.63 -1.33 15.81
CA ASP A 554 -15.62 -1.04 14.38
C ASP A 554 -17.06 -0.95 13.83
N HIS A 555 -17.95 -1.83 14.29
CA HIS A 555 -19.37 -1.83 14.01
C HIS A 555 -20.16 -2.55 15.13
N GLY A 556 -21.48 -2.53 15.05
CA GLY A 556 -22.38 -3.28 15.94
C GLY A 556 -22.76 -4.67 15.39
N GLU A 557 -23.86 -5.25 15.86
CA GLU A 557 -24.33 -6.56 15.40
C GLU A 557 -25.86 -6.58 15.44
N GLY A 558 -26.49 -7.26 14.48
CA GLY A 558 -27.94 -7.34 14.40
C GLY A 558 -28.58 -7.83 15.68
N GLY A 559 -28.02 -8.84 16.34
CA GLY A 559 -28.52 -9.36 17.61
C GLY A 559 -29.93 -9.91 17.50
N LEU A 560 -30.34 -10.33 16.29
CA LEU A 560 -31.71 -10.62 15.88
C LEU A 560 -32.67 -9.41 15.89
N SER A 561 -32.20 -8.18 16.08
CA SER A 561 -33.00 -6.97 15.86
C SER A 561 -33.46 -6.93 14.41
N HIS A 562 -34.75 -6.68 14.17
CA HIS A 562 -35.37 -6.80 12.85
C HIS A 562 -35.27 -8.22 12.22
N GLY A 563 -34.96 -9.24 13.03
CA GLY A 563 -34.63 -10.59 12.59
C GLY A 563 -33.27 -10.70 11.88
N MET A 564 -32.47 -9.63 11.91
CA MET A 564 -31.20 -9.52 11.20
C MET A 564 -30.04 -10.10 12.02
N ARG A 565 -29.02 -10.56 11.32
CA ARG A 565 -27.73 -11.00 11.86
C ARG A 565 -26.62 -10.31 11.08
N GLU A 566 -25.45 -10.20 11.69
CA GLU A 566 -24.31 -9.46 11.15
C GLU A 566 -24.60 -7.95 11.05
N LYS A 567 -23.83 -7.22 10.24
CA LYS A 567 -23.74 -5.74 10.25
C LYS A 567 -24.06 -5.07 8.91
N ALA A 568 -24.41 -5.86 7.90
CA ALA A 568 -24.51 -5.39 6.51
C ALA A 568 -25.94 -5.01 6.10
N TYR A 569 -26.05 -4.21 5.04
CA TYR A 569 -27.31 -3.92 4.33
C TYR A 569 -28.37 -3.12 5.09
N THR A 570 -28.01 -2.44 6.17
CA THR A 570 -28.94 -1.62 6.97
C THR A 570 -28.27 -0.43 7.64
N VAL A 571 -29.05 0.47 8.23
CA VAL A 571 -28.61 1.59 9.07
C VAL A 571 -29.31 1.60 10.44
N TYR A 572 -29.63 0.41 10.95
CA TYR A 572 -30.17 0.23 12.29
C TYR A 572 -29.13 0.56 13.37
N GLU A 573 -29.55 1.23 14.44
CA GLU A 573 -28.70 1.70 15.54
C GLU A 573 -27.89 0.54 16.14
N GLU A 574 -28.45 -0.67 16.23
CA GLU A 574 -27.75 -1.85 16.74
C GLU A 574 -26.48 -2.20 15.93
N MET A 575 -26.37 -1.76 14.68
CA MET A 575 -25.23 -2.02 13.80
C MET A 575 -24.33 -0.81 13.58
N ILE A 576 -24.85 0.42 13.61
CA ILE A 576 -24.07 1.63 13.29
C ILE A 576 -23.84 2.57 14.49
N HIS A 577 -24.61 2.45 15.57
CA HIS A 577 -24.41 3.20 16.80
C HIS A 577 -23.56 2.38 17.77
N ILE A 578 -22.24 2.57 17.63
CA ILE A 578 -21.25 1.84 18.40
C ILE A 578 -20.99 2.45 19.78
N PRO A 579 -20.49 1.68 20.76
CA PRO A 579 -19.97 2.25 21.98
C PRO A 579 -18.72 3.10 21.70
N LEU A 580 -18.61 4.24 22.38
CA LEU A 580 -17.35 4.96 22.57
C LEU A 580 -17.25 5.36 24.04
N ILE A 581 -16.29 4.76 24.75
CA ILE A 581 -16.04 5.02 26.17
C ILE A 581 -14.64 5.59 26.30
N VAL A 582 -14.54 6.74 26.96
CA VAL A 582 -13.28 7.35 27.36
C VAL A 582 -13.08 7.13 28.85
N HIS A 583 -11.93 6.61 29.25
CA HIS A 583 -11.61 6.37 30.65
C HIS A 583 -10.22 6.89 31.02
N ASN A 584 -10.16 7.61 32.14
CA ASN A 584 -8.97 7.91 32.91
C ASN A 584 -9.44 8.33 34.31
N PRO A 585 -8.99 7.69 35.40
CA PRO A 585 -9.54 7.94 36.73
C PRO A 585 -9.22 9.34 37.29
N GLY A 586 -8.19 10.01 36.77
CA GLY A 586 -7.85 11.39 37.16
C GLY A 586 -8.68 12.45 36.42
N LEU A 587 -8.97 12.21 35.14
CA LEU A 587 -9.78 13.12 34.32
C LEU A 587 -11.28 12.96 34.56
N TYR A 588 -11.74 11.73 34.83
CA TYR A 588 -13.15 11.37 35.00
C TYR A 588 -13.35 10.62 36.33
N PRO A 589 -13.30 11.32 37.47
CA PRO A 589 -13.53 10.70 38.78
C PRO A 589 -14.96 10.20 38.94
N GLU A 590 -15.92 10.79 38.22
CA GLU A 590 -17.32 10.40 38.15
C GLU A 590 -17.70 10.13 36.69
N PRO A 591 -18.63 9.18 36.43
CA PRO A 591 -19.09 8.90 35.07
C PRO A 591 -19.86 10.08 34.48
N LEU A 592 -19.57 10.40 33.22
CA LEU A 592 -20.25 11.43 32.43
C LEU A 592 -20.84 10.81 31.16
N GLN A 593 -21.90 11.41 30.64
CA GLN A 593 -22.54 11.03 29.38
C GLN A 593 -22.77 12.27 28.51
N THR A 594 -22.77 12.09 27.20
CA THR A 594 -23.00 13.14 26.21
C THR A 594 -23.76 12.58 25.01
N ASP A 595 -24.63 13.40 24.43
CA ASP A 595 -25.33 13.13 23.18
C ASP A 595 -24.61 13.74 21.97
N ALA A 596 -23.37 14.22 22.15
CA ALA A 596 -22.57 14.77 21.06
C ALA A 596 -22.23 13.70 20.02
N PHE A 597 -22.32 14.08 18.74
CA PHE A 597 -22.05 13.16 17.64
C PHE A 597 -20.58 12.78 17.52
N TYR A 598 -20.35 11.51 17.24
CA TYR A 598 -19.06 10.92 16.90
C TYR A 598 -19.14 10.13 15.58
N ASP A 599 -18.06 10.16 14.83
CA ASP A 599 -17.78 9.40 13.62
C ASP A 599 -16.34 8.85 13.77
N HIS A 600 -16.03 7.65 13.25
CA HIS A 600 -14.66 7.12 13.26
C HIS A 600 -13.64 8.06 12.58
N LEU A 601 -14.08 8.94 11.67
CA LEU A 601 -13.24 10.00 11.11
C LEU A 601 -12.68 10.95 12.18
N ASN A 602 -13.36 11.10 13.33
CA ASN A 602 -12.90 11.88 14.47
C ASN A 602 -11.77 11.21 15.25
N LEU A 603 -11.54 9.90 15.11
CA LEU A 603 -10.57 9.16 15.93
C LEU A 603 -9.14 9.65 15.73
N LEU A 604 -8.68 9.73 14.48
CA LEU A 604 -7.33 10.20 14.14
C LEU A 604 -7.04 11.60 14.72
N PRO A 605 -7.82 12.65 14.41
CA PRO A 605 -7.54 13.98 14.94
C PRO A 605 -7.66 14.04 16.47
N THR A 606 -8.54 13.24 17.09
CA THR A 606 -8.65 13.16 18.56
C THR A 606 -7.38 12.59 19.20
N ILE A 607 -6.86 11.48 18.67
CA ILE A 607 -5.63 10.86 19.17
C ILE A 607 -4.44 11.82 19.01
N LEU A 608 -4.35 12.52 17.88
CA LEU A 608 -3.30 13.52 17.63
C LEU A 608 -3.39 14.73 18.57
N ASP A 609 -4.61 15.24 18.83
CA ASP A 609 -4.85 16.34 19.78
C ASP A 609 -4.46 15.93 21.22
N LEU A 610 -4.85 14.73 21.65
CA LEU A 610 -4.44 14.16 22.94
C LEU A 610 -2.91 14.02 23.06
N ALA A 611 -2.22 13.73 21.96
CA ALA A 611 -0.76 13.63 21.89
C ALA A 611 -0.07 15.00 21.74
N GLY A 612 -0.81 16.10 21.63
CA GLY A 612 -0.27 17.46 21.51
C GLY A 612 0.26 17.81 20.12
N VAL A 613 -0.14 17.09 19.08
CA VAL A 613 0.23 17.40 17.69
C VAL A 613 -0.53 18.64 17.23
N SER A 614 0.18 19.63 16.70
CA SER A 614 -0.43 20.86 16.18
C SER A 614 -1.27 20.61 14.92
N ASN A 615 -2.41 21.28 14.80
CA ASN A 615 -3.35 21.19 13.68
C ASN A 615 -3.76 19.75 13.30
N PRO A 616 -4.28 18.95 14.25
CA PRO A 616 -4.58 17.53 14.03
C PRO A 616 -5.64 17.29 12.93
N GLU A 617 -6.55 18.25 12.74
CA GLU A 617 -7.61 18.22 11.71
C GLU A 617 -7.07 18.44 10.29
N SER A 618 -5.78 18.79 10.12
CA SER A 618 -5.16 18.88 8.79
C SER A 618 -4.92 17.50 8.15
N TYR A 619 -4.97 16.42 8.94
CA TYR A 619 -4.69 15.05 8.51
C TYR A 619 -5.95 14.19 8.28
N SER A 620 -7.14 14.68 8.64
CA SER A 620 -8.42 13.96 8.51
C SER A 620 -9.57 14.94 8.26
N PRO A 621 -10.62 14.56 7.50
CA PRO A 621 -11.85 15.36 7.42
C PRO A 621 -12.65 15.40 8.74
N GLY A 622 -12.36 14.51 9.70
CA GLY A 622 -12.97 14.53 11.01
C GLY A 622 -12.43 15.63 11.91
N LYS A 623 -13.13 15.86 13.03
CA LYS A 623 -12.76 16.85 14.06
C LYS A 623 -12.32 16.19 15.35
N SER A 624 -11.41 16.79 16.09
CA SER A 624 -11.04 16.28 17.41
C SER A 624 -12.21 16.39 18.39
N ILE A 625 -12.54 15.31 19.11
CA ILE A 625 -13.56 15.32 20.17
C ILE A 625 -13.00 15.70 21.55
N VAL A 626 -11.72 16.09 21.66
CA VAL A 626 -11.13 16.57 22.93
C VAL A 626 -11.94 17.70 23.59
N PRO A 627 -12.56 18.66 22.85
CA PRO A 627 -13.47 19.63 23.46
C PRO A 627 -14.67 19.00 24.17
N VAL A 628 -15.24 17.92 23.63
CA VAL A 628 -16.35 17.15 24.22
C VAL A 628 -15.87 16.34 25.42
N MET A 629 -14.69 15.71 25.30
CA MET A 629 -14.04 15.00 26.39
C MET A 629 -13.81 15.89 27.63
N ARG A 630 -13.47 17.17 27.42
CA ARG A 630 -13.28 18.14 28.52
C ARG A 630 -14.59 18.70 29.08
N ASP A 631 -15.63 18.77 28.26
CA ASP A 631 -16.94 19.33 28.60
C ASP A 631 -18.03 18.61 27.81
N PRO A 632 -18.77 17.67 28.42
CA PRO A 632 -19.76 16.84 27.73
C PRO A 632 -20.95 17.64 27.18
N ALA A 633 -21.10 18.93 27.52
CA ALA A 633 -22.10 19.80 26.94
C ALA A 633 -21.68 20.39 25.57
N LYS A 634 -20.41 20.23 25.17
CA LYS A 634 -19.92 20.70 23.87
C LYS A 634 -20.21 19.68 22.77
N SER A 635 -20.25 20.19 21.55
CA SER A 635 -20.26 19.37 20.34
C SER A 635 -19.28 19.94 19.32
N VAL A 636 -18.78 19.07 18.44
CA VAL A 636 -17.90 19.45 17.32
C VAL A 636 -18.60 19.29 15.96
N GLN A 637 -19.73 18.57 15.94
CA GLN A 637 -20.53 18.33 14.75
C GLN A 637 -22.00 18.04 15.11
N ASP A 638 -22.90 18.38 14.20
CA ASP A 638 -24.35 18.25 14.43
C ASP A 638 -24.95 16.99 13.79
N SER A 639 -24.13 16.21 13.09
CA SER A 639 -24.53 14.97 12.42
C SER A 639 -23.34 14.09 12.05
N THR A 640 -23.60 12.79 11.95
CA THR A 640 -22.67 11.77 11.44
C THR A 640 -23.17 11.20 10.12
N ILE A 641 -22.26 10.63 9.33
CA ILE A 641 -22.57 9.98 8.05
C ILE A 641 -22.15 8.52 8.08
N PHE A 642 -22.83 7.71 7.29
CA PHE A 642 -22.50 6.30 7.10
C PHE A 642 -22.49 5.98 5.61
N ALA A 643 -21.49 5.23 5.19
CA ALA A 643 -21.38 4.71 3.83
C ALA A 643 -21.10 3.21 3.89
N PHE A 644 -21.78 2.48 3.02
CA PHE A 644 -21.59 1.05 2.83
C PHE A 644 -21.49 0.79 1.33
N ASP A 645 -20.48 0.03 0.92
CA ASP A 645 -20.21 -0.35 -0.46
C ASP A 645 -19.77 -1.81 -0.48
N ASP A 646 -20.73 -2.73 -0.54
CA ASP A 646 -20.48 -4.17 -0.59
C ASP A 646 -21.63 -4.91 -1.30
N VAL A 647 -21.31 -5.92 -2.09
CA VAL A 647 -22.27 -6.75 -2.82
C VAL A 647 -22.27 -8.20 -2.33
N PHE A 648 -21.58 -8.48 -1.23
CA PHE A 648 -21.40 -9.81 -0.65
C PHE A 648 -22.72 -10.53 -0.31
N PHE A 649 -22.95 -11.72 -0.86
CA PHE A 649 -24.19 -12.52 -0.72
C PHE A 649 -25.45 -12.01 -1.42
N LEU A 650 -25.43 -10.87 -2.12
CA LEU A 650 -26.61 -10.38 -2.83
C LEU A 650 -26.64 -10.83 -4.29
N PRO A 651 -27.82 -11.18 -4.84
CA PRO A 651 -27.99 -11.36 -6.28
C PRO A 651 -27.69 -10.06 -7.04
N ALA A 652 -27.08 -10.17 -8.22
CA ALA A 652 -26.91 -9.04 -9.12
C ALA A 652 -28.28 -8.40 -9.44
N GLY A 653 -28.44 -7.10 -9.13
CA GLY A 653 -29.63 -6.30 -9.47
C GLY A 653 -30.54 -5.86 -8.30
N VAL A 654 -30.21 -6.20 -7.04
CA VAL A 654 -30.93 -5.66 -5.86
C VAL A 654 -30.35 -4.29 -5.47
N ALA A 655 -31.20 -3.26 -5.33
CA ALA A 655 -30.79 -1.97 -4.78
C ALA A 655 -30.29 -2.16 -3.35
N GLY A 656 -29.07 -1.74 -3.01
CA GLY A 656 -28.59 -1.84 -1.63
C GLY A 656 -27.22 -2.46 -1.43
N GLY A 657 -26.52 -2.81 -2.51
CA GLY A 657 -25.07 -3.01 -2.42
C GLY A 657 -24.32 -1.71 -2.07
N HIS A 658 -25.01 -0.56 -2.18
CA HIS A 658 -24.49 0.74 -1.80
C HIS A 658 -25.49 1.48 -0.94
N ILE A 659 -25.03 2.02 0.19
CA ILE A 659 -25.83 2.81 1.13
C ILE A 659 -25.12 4.12 1.39
N ARG A 660 -25.88 5.21 1.39
CA ARG A 660 -25.45 6.53 1.89
C ARG A 660 -26.47 7.01 2.89
N ALA A 661 -26.01 7.26 4.11
CA ALA A 661 -26.88 7.59 5.21
C ALA A 661 -26.31 8.68 6.09
N MET A 662 -27.19 9.29 6.87
CA MET A 662 -26.84 10.27 7.88
C MET A 662 -27.74 10.16 9.10
N ARG A 663 -27.17 10.56 10.23
CA ARG A 663 -27.86 10.76 11.48
C ARG A 663 -27.73 12.22 11.89
N GLU A 664 -28.86 12.92 12.06
CA GLU A 664 -28.91 14.33 12.47
C GLU A 664 -30.05 14.57 13.47
N GLY A 665 -29.74 15.14 14.64
CA GLY A 665 -30.74 15.36 15.69
C GLY A 665 -31.37 14.06 16.16
N ASP A 666 -32.67 13.84 15.89
CA ASP A 666 -33.40 12.58 16.15
C ASP A 666 -33.67 11.75 14.88
N TRP A 667 -33.18 12.19 13.72
CA TRP A 667 -33.44 11.56 12.43
C TRP A 667 -32.31 10.65 11.95
N THR A 668 -32.70 9.50 11.39
CA THR A 668 -31.83 8.63 10.59
C THR A 668 -32.41 8.56 9.19
N TYR A 669 -31.61 8.92 8.17
CA TYR A 669 -32.02 8.93 6.77
C TYR A 669 -31.01 8.17 5.91
N ALA A 670 -31.48 7.31 5.01
CA ALA A 670 -30.63 6.53 4.12
C ALA A 670 -31.18 6.41 2.70
N VAL A 671 -30.24 6.29 1.76
CA VAL A 671 -30.46 5.97 0.34
C VAL A 671 -29.71 4.69 0.02
N TYR A 672 -30.42 3.74 -0.57
CA TYR A 672 -29.94 2.44 -1.03
C TYR A 672 -29.98 2.42 -2.55
N PHE A 673 -28.93 1.93 -3.21
CA PHE A 673 -28.88 1.98 -4.67
C PHE A 673 -28.02 0.87 -5.29
N SER A 674 -28.24 0.61 -6.58
CA SER A 674 -27.38 -0.22 -7.42
C SER A 674 -26.34 0.64 -8.16
N LEU A 675 -25.18 0.07 -8.52
CA LEU A 675 -24.10 0.81 -9.22
C LEU A 675 -24.54 1.41 -10.56
N ASP A 676 -25.40 0.70 -11.28
CA ASP A 676 -25.97 1.16 -12.56
C ASP A 676 -27.06 2.24 -12.38
N GLY A 677 -27.43 2.53 -11.13
CA GLY A 677 -28.50 3.46 -10.76
C GLY A 677 -29.88 3.09 -11.27
N SER A 678 -30.08 1.83 -11.65
CA SER A 678 -31.38 1.33 -12.09
C SER A 678 -32.40 1.21 -10.94
N SER A 679 -31.95 1.19 -9.69
CA SER A 679 -32.80 1.00 -8.52
C SER A 679 -32.38 1.87 -7.33
N LEU A 680 -33.39 2.45 -6.66
CA LEU A 680 -33.24 3.33 -5.49
C LEU A 680 -34.28 2.94 -4.43
N ASP A 681 -33.82 2.69 -3.21
CA ASP A 681 -34.66 2.50 -2.03
C ASP A 681 -34.33 3.57 -0.97
N TYR A 682 -35.30 3.93 -0.15
CA TYR A 682 -35.14 4.97 0.88
C TYR A 682 -35.74 4.54 2.21
N GLU A 683 -35.13 5.01 3.29
CA GLU A 683 -35.75 4.96 4.61
C GLU A 683 -35.47 6.19 5.46
N LEU A 684 -36.43 6.50 6.34
CA LEU A 684 -36.38 7.61 7.28
C LEU A 684 -37.01 7.19 8.61
N TYR A 685 -36.30 7.42 9.70
CA TYR A 685 -36.75 7.15 11.07
C TYR A 685 -36.61 8.39 11.94
N ASN A 686 -37.50 8.53 12.92
CA ASN A 686 -37.35 9.47 14.02
C ASN A 686 -37.16 8.68 15.32
N LEU A 687 -35.93 8.62 15.81
CA LEU A 687 -35.53 7.77 16.93
C LEU A 687 -36.17 8.18 18.26
N LYS A 688 -36.61 9.44 18.39
CA LYS A 688 -37.32 9.87 19.60
C LYS A 688 -38.70 9.23 19.73
N SER A 689 -39.41 9.06 18.61
CA SER A 689 -40.71 8.40 18.58
C SER A 689 -40.67 6.91 18.28
N ASP A 690 -39.61 6.46 17.59
CA ASP A 690 -39.42 5.09 17.10
C ASP A 690 -37.95 4.67 17.27
N PRO A 691 -37.49 4.47 18.52
CA PRO A 691 -36.08 4.13 18.80
C PRO A 691 -35.69 2.76 18.24
N GLY A 692 -36.66 1.84 18.07
CA GLY A 692 -36.44 0.53 17.47
C GLY A 692 -36.54 0.51 15.95
N GLN A 693 -36.65 1.69 15.30
CA GLN A 693 -36.68 1.86 13.84
C GLN A 693 -37.69 0.94 13.13
N MET A 694 -38.86 0.71 13.72
CA MET A 694 -39.87 -0.23 13.20
C MET A 694 -40.64 0.35 12.00
N THR A 695 -40.84 1.66 11.97
CA THR A 695 -41.71 2.32 10.98
C THR A 695 -40.90 3.17 10.01
N ASN A 696 -40.67 2.67 8.80
CA ASN A 696 -40.08 3.50 7.74
C ASN A 696 -41.09 4.57 7.32
N LEU A 697 -40.82 5.83 7.66
CA LEU A 697 -41.72 6.95 7.40
C LEU A 697 -41.87 7.26 5.90
N LEU A 698 -40.99 6.74 5.04
CA LEU A 698 -41.06 6.93 3.59
C LEU A 698 -41.86 5.85 2.86
N TYR A 699 -42.23 4.76 3.54
CA TYR A 699 -43.08 3.74 2.95
C TYR A 699 -44.49 4.28 2.65
N GLY A 700 -45.07 3.88 1.52
CA GLY A 700 -46.41 4.35 1.10
C GLY A 700 -46.42 5.79 0.59
N ASP A 701 -47.34 6.65 1.06
CA ASP A 701 -47.32 8.10 0.79
C ASP A 701 -47.10 8.90 2.09
N PRO A 702 -45.90 9.45 2.33
CA PRO A 702 -45.59 10.20 3.54
C PRO A 702 -46.39 11.50 3.64
N GLY A 703 -46.79 11.89 4.85
CA GLY A 703 -47.42 13.18 5.11
C GLY A 703 -46.54 14.39 4.74
N PHE A 704 -47.13 15.59 4.71
CA PHE A 704 -46.44 16.82 4.33
C PHE A 704 -45.15 17.08 5.13
N ASP A 705 -45.20 16.96 6.46
CA ASP A 705 -44.03 17.23 7.32
C ASP A 705 -42.90 16.23 7.09
N VAL A 706 -43.23 14.94 6.90
CA VAL A 706 -42.26 13.89 6.58
C VAL A 706 -41.61 14.16 5.23
N ARG A 707 -42.37 14.55 4.20
CA ARG A 707 -41.81 14.93 2.88
C ARG A 707 -40.89 16.13 2.98
N ARG A 708 -41.26 17.16 3.75
CA ARG A 708 -40.42 18.34 3.98
C ARG A 708 -39.09 17.95 4.62
N GLU A 709 -39.14 17.12 5.66
CA GLU A 709 -37.94 16.68 6.36
C GLU A 709 -37.07 15.76 5.51
N TRP A 710 -37.69 14.86 4.74
CA TRP A 710 -37.00 14.03 3.76
C TRP A 710 -36.22 14.85 2.74
N SER A 711 -36.86 15.86 2.12
CA SER A 711 -36.16 16.75 1.17
C SER A 711 -35.00 17.50 1.81
N ARG A 712 -35.18 17.99 3.06
CA ARG A 712 -34.14 18.70 3.80
C ARG A 712 -32.93 17.81 4.07
N LEU A 713 -33.15 16.61 4.62
CA LEU A 713 -32.10 15.64 4.91
C LEU A 713 -31.40 15.16 3.63
N HIS A 714 -32.15 14.95 2.55
CA HIS A 714 -31.59 14.57 1.26
C HIS A 714 -30.66 15.66 0.69
N GLU A 715 -31.02 16.93 0.79
CA GLU A 715 -30.17 18.04 0.36
C GLU A 715 -28.88 18.12 1.20
N VAL A 716 -28.97 17.93 2.52
CA VAL A 716 -27.80 17.92 3.42
C VAL A 716 -26.89 16.73 3.10
N LEU A 717 -27.45 15.52 2.98
CA LEU A 717 -26.74 14.30 2.62
C LEU A 717 -26.00 14.49 1.28
N THR A 718 -26.71 14.97 0.25
CA THR A 718 -26.18 15.20 -1.10
C THR A 718 -25.00 16.15 -1.07
N ARG A 719 -25.12 17.29 -0.37
CA ARG A 719 -24.00 18.25 -0.26
C ARG A 719 -22.78 17.65 0.41
N ARG A 720 -22.96 16.87 1.48
CA ARG A 720 -21.85 16.21 2.19
C ARG A 720 -21.15 15.17 1.32
N PHE A 721 -21.91 14.29 0.68
CA PHE A 721 -21.35 13.18 -0.10
C PHE A 721 -20.70 13.64 -1.41
N ILE A 722 -21.31 14.60 -2.13
CA ILE A 722 -20.68 15.22 -3.31
C ILE A 722 -19.42 16.00 -2.90
N GLY A 723 -19.49 16.76 -1.81
CA GLY A 723 -18.34 17.51 -1.29
C GLY A 723 -17.15 16.60 -0.95
N ALA A 724 -17.43 15.48 -0.30
CA ALA A 724 -16.44 14.47 0.11
C ALA A 724 -15.95 13.57 -1.03
N GLY A 725 -16.62 13.55 -2.19
CA GLY A 725 -16.29 12.63 -3.29
C GLY A 725 -16.60 11.16 -2.98
N ASN A 726 -17.60 10.91 -2.13
CA ASN A 726 -17.96 9.58 -1.62
C ASN A 726 -19.08 8.93 -2.46
N LEU A 727 -19.18 9.24 -3.75
CA LEU A 727 -20.13 8.63 -4.67
C LEU A 727 -19.36 7.72 -5.66
N PRO A 728 -19.88 6.53 -6.01
CA PRO A 728 -19.26 5.69 -7.02
C PRO A 728 -19.13 6.40 -8.37
N ASP A 729 -18.04 6.11 -9.09
CA ASP A 729 -17.82 6.66 -10.42
C ASP A 729 -18.92 6.25 -11.40
N GLY A 730 -19.38 7.21 -12.20
CA GLY A 730 -20.42 6.96 -13.22
C GLY A 730 -21.85 6.83 -12.69
N PHE A 731 -22.05 6.81 -11.37
CA PHE A 731 -23.38 6.81 -10.77
C PHE A 731 -24.00 8.22 -10.82
N GLN A 732 -25.23 8.32 -11.34
CA GLN A 732 -25.99 9.57 -11.33
C GLN A 732 -26.78 9.69 -10.02
N TRP A 733 -26.19 10.37 -9.04
CA TRP A 733 -26.86 10.61 -7.76
C TRP A 733 -28.12 11.49 -7.93
N PRO A 734 -29.27 11.07 -7.38
CA PRO A 734 -30.49 11.87 -7.46
C PRO A 734 -30.29 13.17 -6.66
N ILE A 735 -30.38 14.33 -7.32
CA ILE A 735 -30.22 15.64 -6.64
C ILE A 735 -31.44 15.97 -5.78
N ALA A 736 -32.61 15.49 -6.20
CA ALA A 736 -33.84 15.55 -5.44
C ALA A 736 -34.30 14.11 -5.14
N PRO A 737 -34.92 13.85 -3.98
CA PRO A 737 -35.43 12.52 -3.69
C PRO A 737 -36.52 12.15 -4.68
N THR A 738 -36.42 10.96 -5.28
CA THR A 738 -37.39 10.44 -6.26
C THR A 738 -37.94 9.11 -5.75
N LYS A 739 -39.26 8.91 -5.75
CA LYS A 739 -39.80 7.55 -5.55
C LYS A 739 -39.71 6.78 -6.87
N SER A 740 -39.18 5.56 -6.80
CA SER A 740 -39.25 4.58 -7.90
C SER A 740 -40.69 4.16 -8.16
#